data_AF-A0A178UPI9-F1
#
_entry.id   AF-A0A178UPI9-F1
#
_cell.length_a   1.000
_cell.length_b   1.000
_cell.length_c   1.000
_cell.angle_alpha   90.00
_cell.angle_beta   90.00
_cell.angle_gamma   90.00
#
_symmetry.space_group_name_H-M   'P 1'
#
loop_
_entity.id
_entity.type
_entity.pdbx_description
1 polymer ?
#
loop_
_entity_poly.entity_id
_entity_poly.type
_entity_poly.pdbx_seq_one_letter_code
_entity_poly.pdbx_strand_id
1 'polypeptide(L)'
;MSSSSSSSSQKFYVFLSFQGLDTRRTFVSHLRRSLDRKGIKTFEDENESLRGELDSSAVYQTIGESKVAVVLISVNYASSPLCLDSLLKILKFHQSGSLVLIPIFYEVDPMDVRKQIGKLYEAFSLHERENPEKVQTWRQALSQLVSIPGGQYSEIWDGDAELIHQITVDIWNIFVASKSSDLCGLVGMDRHMKAMYRLLDLGLKDEVRHIKIWGSRDIGKTEFAKYLYEEILHNFDTHVMLKAPQRISRFEEVRLAEYVCLRLEKARTLSKTSKDTASRFLLVLDNVNESFDPIRKLARVISSFGPGSRIITTTRNLQFSSTSPLPFQYEVLGLEFSEALQLFCLHAFEQTHPFLGFEDLSCRAVKLAGGFPLSLKRLGSRFSGRKKDEWEVILFGYERSTVNGVINPEKNSLDGLYEYSSIMETFSSQPISSTTRSFEDLVGMNHRMQALSALLELESDKEVRVVGIWGTGGIGKTTLSRYAYERISQQFHTHAFLENAQESSSSCLEERFLSKAIQREALAVRNSKDCPEIMKSLIQHRKVLLIVDDVDNVKTLEEVFKITSWLVPGSRVIVTARDESFLLASGVKYIFEVKGLRFDQALQLFYQFAFKQKSPPVRFRQLSVRAIKLVGFLPLALKVTGSMLYRKKESYWETILQCFEEKQNKGTI
;
A
#
# COMPACT_ATOMS: atom_id res chain seq x y z
N MET A 1 -27.66 46.89 11.47
CA MET A 1 -28.25 45.55 11.68
C MET A 1 -27.17 44.54 11.36
N SER A 2 -26.49 44.05 12.39
CA SER A 2 -25.36 43.12 12.23
C SER A 2 -25.92 41.71 12.20
N SER A 3 -25.91 41.08 11.03
CA SER A 3 -26.28 39.68 10.83
C SER A 3 -25.22 38.79 11.47
N SER A 4 -25.55 38.24 12.63
CA SER A 4 -24.84 37.13 13.27
C SER A 4 -24.89 35.91 12.34
N SER A 5 -23.78 35.61 11.67
CA SER A 5 -23.57 34.29 11.08
C SER A 5 -23.39 33.30 12.23
N SER A 6 -24.49 32.63 12.59
CA SER A 6 -24.41 31.44 13.43
C SER A 6 -23.52 30.43 12.73
N SER A 7 -22.32 30.21 13.27
CA SER A 7 -21.47 29.09 12.88
C SER A 7 -22.20 27.80 13.25
N SER A 8 -23.01 27.26 12.34
CA SER A 8 -23.64 25.97 12.57
C SER A 8 -22.52 24.94 12.64
N SER A 9 -22.25 24.39 13.82
CA SER A 9 -21.46 23.18 13.96
C SER A 9 -22.17 22.10 13.13
N GLN A 10 -21.74 21.86 11.89
CA GLN A 10 -22.31 20.82 11.03
C GLN A 10 -22.04 19.48 11.73
N LYS A 11 -23.06 18.96 12.41
CA LYS A 11 -23.03 17.64 13.03
C LYS A 11 -23.33 16.64 11.92
N PHE A 12 -22.47 15.64 11.75
CA PHE A 12 -22.59 14.61 10.72
C PHE A 12 -23.57 13.55 11.19
N TYR A 13 -24.75 13.53 10.58
CA TYR A 13 -25.84 12.65 10.96
C TYR A 13 -26.15 11.63 9.86
N VAL A 14 -26.32 10.38 10.29
CA VAL A 14 -26.76 9.26 9.47
C VAL A 14 -28.10 8.77 9.99
N PHE A 15 -29.09 8.62 9.13
CA PHE A 15 -30.36 7.98 9.46
C PHE A 15 -30.30 6.48 9.13
N LEU A 16 -30.68 5.62 10.07
CA LEU A 16 -30.72 4.16 9.90
C LEU A 16 -32.18 3.69 9.90
N SER A 17 -32.66 3.18 8.77
CA SER A 17 -33.98 2.54 8.66
C SER A 17 -33.80 1.02 8.52
N PHE A 18 -34.37 0.26 9.46
CA PHE A 18 -34.18 -1.18 9.57
C PHE A 18 -35.30 -1.83 10.38
N GLN A 19 -35.49 -3.14 10.21
CA GLN A 19 -36.42 -3.89 11.05
C GLN A 19 -35.76 -4.32 12.36
N GLY A 20 -36.25 -3.78 13.47
CA GLY A 20 -35.63 -3.96 14.78
C GLY A 20 -35.57 -5.41 15.26
N LEU A 21 -36.58 -6.22 14.93
CA LEU A 21 -36.63 -7.64 15.30
C LEU A 21 -35.55 -8.48 14.61
N ASP A 22 -35.09 -8.06 13.42
CA ASP A 22 -34.19 -8.86 12.59
C ASP A 22 -32.72 -8.52 12.88
N THR A 23 -32.39 -7.22 12.95
CA THR A 23 -30.98 -6.78 12.81
C THR A 23 -30.49 -5.86 13.93
N ARG A 24 -31.35 -5.43 14.88
CA ARG A 24 -30.99 -4.43 15.91
C ARG A 24 -29.82 -4.86 16.78
N ARG A 25 -29.85 -6.10 17.29
CA ARG A 25 -28.84 -6.63 18.23
C ARG A 25 -27.62 -7.24 17.54
N THR A 26 -27.71 -7.49 16.24
CA THR A 26 -26.65 -8.09 15.42
C THR A 26 -26.03 -6.98 14.58
N PHE A 27 -26.29 -6.97 13.28
CA PHE A 27 -25.67 -6.10 12.28
C PHE A 27 -25.72 -4.61 12.64
N VAL A 28 -26.89 -4.08 13.01
CA VAL A 28 -27.08 -2.64 13.25
C VAL A 28 -26.31 -2.17 14.47
N SER A 29 -26.25 -2.97 15.55
CA SER A 29 -25.47 -2.62 16.75
C SER A 29 -23.98 -2.45 16.45
N HIS A 30 -23.45 -3.31 15.57
CA HIS A 30 -22.05 -3.27 15.15
C HIS A 30 -21.79 -2.12 14.18
N LEU A 31 -22.70 -1.86 13.23
CA LEU A 31 -22.63 -0.71 12.33
C LEU A 31 -22.65 0.61 13.12
N ARG A 32 -23.58 0.76 14.07
CA ARG A 32 -23.64 1.94 14.93
C ARG A 32 -22.34 2.14 15.70
N ARG A 33 -21.83 1.09 16.32
CA ARG A 33 -20.54 1.14 17.04
C ARG A 33 -19.38 1.53 16.12
N SER A 34 -19.39 1.09 14.87
CA SER A 34 -18.39 1.45 13.87
C SER A 34 -18.46 2.93 13.48
N LEU A 35 -19.68 3.45 13.28
CA LEU A 35 -19.93 4.87 12.97
C LEU A 35 -19.62 5.79 14.16
N ASP A 36 -20.01 5.40 15.38
CA ASP A 36 -19.72 6.12 16.62
C ASP A 36 -18.20 6.28 16.83
N ARG A 37 -17.42 5.23 16.51
CA ARG A 37 -15.94 5.27 16.56
C ARG A 37 -15.34 6.29 15.60
N LYS A 38 -16.05 6.66 14.53
CA LYS A 38 -15.66 7.73 13.59
C LYS A 38 -16.26 9.10 13.96
N GLY A 39 -16.92 9.21 15.13
CA GLY A 39 -17.59 10.43 15.57
C GLY A 39 -18.84 10.78 14.74
N ILE A 40 -19.35 9.85 13.95
CA ILE A 40 -20.58 10.02 13.16
C ILE A 40 -21.76 9.67 14.07
N LYS A 41 -22.71 10.59 14.19
CA LYS A 41 -23.92 10.36 14.99
C LYS A 41 -24.98 9.67 14.15
N THR A 42 -25.58 8.63 14.69
CA THR A 42 -26.68 7.91 14.04
C THR A 42 -28.02 8.23 14.68
N PHE A 43 -29.05 8.39 13.86
CA PHE A 43 -30.45 8.34 14.27
C PHE A 43 -31.06 7.04 13.77
N GLU A 44 -31.85 6.39 14.61
CA GLU A 44 -32.51 5.13 14.28
C GLU A 44 -34.00 5.37 14.07
N ASP A 45 -34.60 4.55 13.21
CA ASP A 45 -36.04 4.37 13.14
C ASP A 45 -36.49 3.63 14.43
N GLU A 46 -36.58 4.37 15.54
CA GLU A 46 -37.02 3.84 16.83
C GLU A 46 -38.50 3.45 16.76
N ASN A 47 -38.80 2.15 16.74
CA ASN A 47 -40.10 1.66 17.18
C ASN A 47 -39.95 0.39 18.02
N GLU A 48 -40.37 0.48 19.29
CA GLU A 48 -41.66 -0.09 19.75
C GLU A 48 -41.91 0.06 21.27
N SER A 49 -40.92 0.33 22.14
CA SER A 49 -41.12 0.05 23.58
C SER A 49 -40.96 1.17 24.61
N LEU A 50 -40.64 2.43 24.27
CA LEU A 50 -40.32 3.42 25.33
C LEU A 50 -40.86 4.85 25.19
N ARG A 51 -41.49 5.26 24.09
CA ARG A 51 -42.05 6.62 23.99
C ARG A 51 -43.33 6.60 23.17
N GLY A 52 -44.44 7.01 23.81
CA GLY A 52 -45.71 7.22 23.13
C GLY A 52 -45.55 8.19 21.96
N GLU A 53 -46.27 7.89 20.88
CA GLU A 53 -46.56 8.75 19.72
C GLU A 53 -45.48 9.79 19.41
N LEU A 54 -44.34 9.34 18.87
CA LEU A 54 -43.45 10.24 18.14
C LEU A 54 -44.18 10.69 16.86
N ASP A 55 -44.52 11.97 16.84
CA ASP A 55 -45.17 12.67 15.74
C ASP A 55 -44.41 12.41 14.42
N SER A 56 -45.12 12.03 13.35
CA SER A 56 -44.56 11.76 12.01
C SER A 56 -43.67 12.91 11.49
N SER A 57 -43.92 14.11 12.02
CA SER A 57 -43.15 15.35 11.86
C SER A 57 -41.70 15.25 12.37
N ALA A 58 -41.46 14.64 13.54
CA ALA A 58 -40.13 14.54 14.16
C ALA A 58 -39.19 13.61 13.38
N VAL A 59 -39.71 12.46 12.90
CA VAL A 59 -38.96 11.55 12.03
C VAL A 59 -38.65 12.23 10.69
N TYR A 60 -39.60 12.99 10.14
CA TYR A 60 -39.40 13.73 8.89
C TYR A 60 -38.30 14.80 9.03
N GLN A 61 -38.30 15.55 10.13
CA GLN A 61 -37.26 16.53 10.42
C GLN A 61 -35.88 15.86 10.59
N THR A 62 -35.82 14.73 11.28
CA THR A 62 -34.58 13.99 11.52
C THR A 62 -33.97 13.45 10.22
N ILE A 63 -34.81 12.93 9.31
CA ILE A 63 -34.38 12.52 7.97
C ILE A 63 -33.87 13.74 7.19
N GLY A 64 -34.57 14.88 7.26
CA GLY A 64 -34.16 16.12 6.59
C GLY A 64 -32.86 16.75 7.12
N GLU A 65 -32.54 16.54 8.40
CA GLU A 65 -31.27 16.97 9.01
C GLU A 65 -30.11 16.01 8.72
N SER A 66 -30.40 14.80 8.24
CA SER A 66 -29.40 13.78 7.92
C SER A 66 -28.80 14.01 6.53
N LYS A 67 -27.51 13.69 6.37
CA LYS A 67 -26.83 13.75 5.05
C LYS A 67 -26.83 12.42 4.33
N VAL A 68 -26.86 11.33 5.09
CA VAL A 68 -26.90 9.98 4.58
C VAL A 68 -28.04 9.23 5.26
N ALA A 69 -28.78 8.45 4.49
CA ALA A 69 -29.70 7.44 5.01
C ALA A 69 -29.26 6.06 4.55
N VAL A 70 -29.21 5.13 5.49
CA VAL A 70 -28.95 3.71 5.26
C VAL A 70 -30.26 2.96 5.44
N VAL A 71 -30.69 2.25 4.40
CA VAL A 71 -31.90 1.42 4.45
C VAL A 71 -31.49 -0.04 4.39
N LEU A 72 -31.67 -0.75 5.51
CA LEU A 72 -31.32 -2.16 5.67
C LEU A 72 -32.57 -3.02 5.48
N ILE A 73 -32.73 -3.57 4.27
CA ILE A 73 -33.81 -4.48 3.92
C ILE A 73 -33.46 -5.88 4.41
N SER A 74 -34.21 -6.35 5.40
CA SER A 74 -34.17 -7.72 5.93
C SER A 74 -35.47 -8.47 5.63
N VAL A 75 -35.49 -9.75 5.97
CA VAL A 75 -36.57 -10.70 5.68
C VAL A 75 -37.96 -10.20 6.13
N ASN A 76 -38.06 -9.50 7.28
CA ASN A 76 -39.35 -8.99 7.81
C ASN A 76 -39.48 -7.46 7.69
N TYR A 77 -38.69 -6.80 6.85
CA TYR A 77 -38.72 -5.34 6.72
C TYR A 77 -40.10 -4.77 6.37
N ALA A 78 -40.79 -5.37 5.40
CA ALA A 78 -42.10 -4.90 4.97
C ALA A 78 -43.23 -5.21 5.96
N SER A 79 -42.97 -5.95 7.03
CA SER A 79 -43.97 -6.15 8.09
C SER A 79 -44.18 -4.90 8.93
N SER A 80 -43.26 -3.93 8.90
CA SER A 80 -43.34 -2.67 9.66
C SER A 80 -43.84 -1.51 8.79
N PRO A 81 -45.06 -0.97 9.04
CA PRO A 81 -45.55 0.23 8.35
C PRO A 81 -44.62 1.44 8.52
N LEU A 82 -43.93 1.52 9.67
CA LEU A 82 -43.04 2.63 10.01
C LEU A 82 -41.78 2.61 9.15
N CYS A 83 -41.18 1.42 8.95
CA CYS A 83 -40.03 1.28 8.05
C CYS A 83 -40.41 1.59 6.59
N LEU A 84 -41.62 1.24 6.16
CA LEU A 84 -42.13 1.55 4.83
C LEU A 84 -42.44 3.05 4.65
N ASP A 85 -42.97 3.71 5.68
CA ASP A 85 -43.21 5.15 5.68
C ASP A 85 -41.92 5.98 5.72
N SER A 86 -40.95 5.55 6.53
CA SER A 86 -39.60 6.11 6.54
C SER A 86 -38.94 5.98 5.17
N LEU A 87 -39.06 4.83 4.50
CA LEU A 87 -38.54 4.62 3.15
C LEU A 87 -39.15 5.62 2.13
N LEU A 88 -40.46 5.85 2.16
CA LEU A 88 -41.10 6.84 1.29
C LEU A 88 -40.52 8.25 1.50
N LYS A 89 -40.29 8.64 2.76
CA LYS A 89 -39.70 9.94 3.11
C LYS A 89 -38.25 10.04 2.63
N ILE A 90 -37.45 9.00 2.89
CA ILE A 90 -36.04 8.92 2.48
C ILE A 90 -35.92 9.05 0.96
N LEU A 91 -36.76 8.34 0.18
CA LEU A 91 -36.74 8.43 -1.28
C LEU A 91 -37.06 9.84 -1.79
N LYS A 92 -37.99 10.57 -1.15
CA LYS A 92 -38.28 11.97 -1.50
C LYS A 92 -37.07 12.87 -1.29
N PHE A 93 -36.40 12.78 -0.14
CA PHE A 93 -35.19 13.57 0.12
C PHE A 93 -34.04 13.17 -0.81
N HIS A 94 -33.90 11.88 -1.13
CA HIS A 94 -32.92 11.41 -2.10
C HIS A 94 -33.15 11.99 -3.51
N GLN A 95 -34.39 11.95 -4.00
CA GLN A 95 -34.76 12.50 -5.31
C GLN A 95 -34.54 14.03 -5.39
N SER A 96 -34.66 14.75 -4.27
CA SER A 96 -34.35 16.18 -4.21
C SER A 96 -32.84 16.49 -4.14
N GLY A 97 -31.98 15.47 -4.04
CA GLY A 97 -30.52 15.63 -3.94
C GLY A 97 -30.02 16.08 -2.57
N SER A 98 -30.89 16.17 -1.56
CA SER A 98 -30.55 16.64 -0.22
C SER A 98 -30.00 15.53 0.71
N LEU A 99 -30.23 14.27 0.34
CA LEU A 99 -29.88 13.07 1.11
C LEU A 99 -29.24 12.01 0.20
N VAL A 100 -28.10 11.47 0.60
CA VAL A 100 -27.51 10.30 -0.06
C VAL A 100 -28.14 9.03 0.53
N LEU A 101 -28.60 8.12 -0.32
CA LEU A 101 -29.25 6.89 0.08
C LEU A 101 -28.35 5.68 -0.20
N ILE A 102 -28.09 4.87 0.81
CA ILE A 102 -27.34 3.60 0.70
C ILE A 102 -28.29 2.44 1.02
N PRO A 103 -28.77 1.68 0.02
CA PRO A 103 -29.53 0.46 0.24
C PRO A 103 -28.62 -0.71 0.62
N ILE A 104 -29.02 -1.49 1.62
CA ILE A 104 -28.37 -2.74 2.02
C ILE A 104 -29.41 -3.85 1.98
N PHE A 105 -29.13 -4.91 1.22
CA PHE A 105 -29.93 -6.13 1.15
C PHE A 105 -29.26 -7.19 2.02
N TYR A 106 -29.83 -7.40 3.21
CA TYR A 106 -29.26 -8.25 4.25
C TYR A 106 -30.03 -9.56 4.36
N GLU A 107 -29.37 -10.65 3.96
CA GLU A 107 -29.93 -12.01 3.89
C GLU A 107 -31.23 -12.09 3.07
N VAL A 108 -31.32 -11.26 2.02
CA VAL A 108 -32.45 -11.20 1.08
C VAL A 108 -31.96 -10.99 -0.34
N ASP A 109 -32.61 -11.65 -1.31
CA ASP A 109 -32.36 -11.43 -2.73
C ASP A 109 -33.05 -10.11 -3.19
N PRO A 110 -32.30 -9.13 -3.74
CA PRO A 110 -32.87 -7.90 -4.30
C PRO A 110 -33.91 -8.15 -5.39
N MET A 111 -33.81 -9.25 -6.13
CA MET A 111 -34.81 -9.62 -7.14
C MET A 111 -36.13 -10.05 -6.50
N ASP A 112 -36.06 -10.71 -5.35
CA ASP A 112 -37.25 -11.03 -4.56
C ASP A 112 -37.86 -9.77 -3.95
N VAL A 113 -37.01 -8.82 -3.51
CA VAL A 113 -37.45 -7.49 -3.07
C VAL A 113 -38.14 -6.72 -4.20
N ARG A 114 -37.56 -6.74 -5.41
CA ARG A 114 -38.11 -6.04 -6.58
C ARG A 114 -39.44 -6.63 -7.05
N LYS A 115 -39.52 -7.96 -7.09
CA LYS A 115 -40.73 -8.70 -7.49
C LYS A 115 -41.76 -8.82 -6.36
N GLN A 116 -41.37 -8.49 -5.14
CA GLN A 116 -42.19 -8.52 -3.93
C GLN A 116 -42.81 -9.91 -3.71
N ILE A 117 -41.98 -10.94 -3.76
CA ILE A 117 -42.38 -12.35 -3.60
C ILE A 117 -41.95 -12.91 -2.24
N GLY A 118 -42.47 -14.09 -1.86
CA GLY A 118 -42.18 -14.71 -0.57
C GLY A 118 -42.73 -13.91 0.61
N LYS A 119 -41.93 -13.71 1.67
CA LYS A 119 -42.38 -13.01 2.89
C LYS A 119 -42.81 -11.55 2.67
N LEU A 120 -42.24 -10.89 1.65
CA LEU A 120 -42.66 -9.54 1.27
C LEU A 120 -44.08 -9.53 0.72
N TYR A 121 -44.44 -10.54 -0.08
CA TYR A 121 -45.81 -10.70 -0.58
C TYR A 121 -46.78 -10.88 0.60
N GLU A 122 -46.45 -11.78 1.53
CA GLU A 122 -47.28 -12.06 2.71
C GLU A 122 -47.49 -10.79 3.56
N ALA A 123 -46.42 -10.02 3.80
CA ALA A 123 -46.50 -8.76 4.54
C ALA A 123 -47.41 -7.74 3.84
N PHE A 124 -47.30 -7.58 2.52
CA PHE A 124 -48.16 -6.67 1.77
C PHE A 124 -49.62 -7.13 1.73
N SER A 125 -49.88 -8.44 1.63
CA SER A 125 -51.24 -8.97 1.68
C SER A 125 -51.93 -8.72 3.03
N LEU A 126 -51.17 -8.61 4.13
CA LEU A 126 -51.72 -8.20 5.42
C LEU A 126 -52.07 -6.71 5.42
N HIS A 127 -51.16 -5.84 4.96
CA HIS A 127 -51.38 -4.40 4.90
C HIS A 127 -52.48 -3.97 3.92
N GLU A 128 -52.70 -4.72 2.84
CA GLU A 128 -53.76 -4.45 1.85
C GLU A 128 -55.16 -4.50 2.45
N ARG A 129 -55.33 -5.25 3.55
CA ARG A 129 -56.60 -5.32 4.28
C ARG A 129 -56.91 -4.02 5.02
N GLU A 130 -55.89 -3.25 5.37
CA GLU A 130 -56.02 -2.02 6.16
C GLU A 130 -55.98 -0.77 5.27
N ASN A 131 -55.04 -0.69 4.32
CA ASN A 131 -54.87 0.48 3.47
C ASN A 131 -54.31 0.13 2.07
N PRO A 132 -55.16 -0.27 1.12
CA PRO A 132 -54.72 -0.74 -0.19
C PRO A 132 -54.04 0.35 -1.03
N GLU A 133 -54.50 1.60 -0.93
CA GLU A 133 -53.88 2.72 -1.66
C GLU A 133 -52.44 2.98 -1.21
N LYS A 134 -52.20 2.92 0.11
CA LYS A 134 -50.86 3.11 0.68
C LYS A 134 -49.91 1.97 0.33
N VAL A 135 -50.40 0.73 0.29
CA VAL A 135 -49.59 -0.43 -0.14
C VAL A 135 -49.04 -0.23 -1.54
N GLN A 136 -49.82 0.32 -2.47
CA GLN A 136 -49.32 0.56 -3.83
C GLN A 136 -48.13 1.53 -3.84
N THR A 137 -48.14 2.56 -2.97
CA THR A 137 -47.01 3.48 -2.83
C THR A 137 -45.78 2.81 -2.24
N TRP A 138 -45.95 1.94 -1.23
CA TRP A 138 -44.86 1.17 -0.64
C TRP A 138 -44.24 0.16 -1.59
N ARG A 139 -45.07 -0.54 -2.39
CA ARG A 139 -44.60 -1.45 -3.45
C ARG A 139 -43.71 -0.71 -4.44
N GLN A 140 -44.15 0.46 -4.90
CA GLN A 140 -43.35 1.29 -5.81
C GLN A 140 -42.04 1.75 -5.16
N ALA A 141 -42.07 2.14 -3.88
CA ALA A 141 -40.89 2.57 -3.14
C ALA A 141 -39.80 1.49 -3.06
N LEU A 142 -40.18 0.23 -2.76
CA LEU A 142 -39.23 -0.88 -2.74
C LEU A 142 -38.65 -1.18 -4.13
N SER A 143 -39.48 -1.16 -5.18
CA SER A 143 -38.98 -1.34 -6.55
C SER A 143 -38.03 -0.22 -6.98
N GLN A 144 -38.27 1.02 -6.54
CA GLN A 144 -37.36 2.15 -6.74
C GLN A 144 -36.05 1.95 -5.98
N LEU A 145 -36.11 1.55 -4.70
CA LEU A 145 -34.94 1.32 -3.85
C LEU A 145 -33.97 0.31 -4.48
N VAL A 146 -34.48 -0.79 -5.05
CA VAL A 146 -33.64 -1.80 -5.75
C VAL A 146 -32.96 -1.24 -7.00
N SER A 147 -33.52 -0.20 -7.61
CA SER A 147 -32.97 0.41 -8.83
C SER A 147 -31.93 1.51 -8.53
N ILE A 148 -31.66 1.81 -7.25
CA ILE A 148 -30.66 2.80 -6.86
C ILE A 148 -29.25 2.22 -7.03
N PRO A 149 -28.34 2.90 -7.75
CA PRO A 149 -26.96 2.47 -7.89
C PRO A 149 -26.22 2.41 -6.54
N GLY A 150 -25.29 1.46 -6.40
CA GLY A 150 -24.44 1.36 -5.21
C GLY A 150 -25.06 0.64 -4.01
N GLY A 151 -26.10 -0.17 -4.24
CA GLY A 151 -26.63 -1.08 -3.21
C GLY A 151 -25.61 -2.13 -2.77
N GLN A 152 -25.60 -2.42 -1.47
CA GLN A 152 -24.75 -3.45 -0.85
C GLN A 152 -25.55 -4.73 -0.63
N TYR A 153 -24.92 -5.88 -0.84
CA TYR A 153 -25.55 -7.20 -0.75
C TYR A 153 -24.77 -8.08 0.21
N SER A 154 -25.39 -8.56 1.30
CA SER A 154 -24.66 -9.33 2.32
C SER A 154 -24.01 -10.59 1.78
N GLU A 155 -24.61 -11.25 0.79
CA GLU A 155 -24.12 -12.50 0.18
C GLU A 155 -22.78 -12.37 -0.56
N ILE A 156 -22.38 -11.16 -0.95
CA ILE A 156 -21.11 -10.93 -1.67
C ILE A 156 -19.93 -10.84 -0.69
N TRP A 157 -20.20 -10.61 0.59
CA TRP A 157 -19.18 -10.41 1.60
C TRP A 157 -18.89 -11.71 2.36
N ASP A 158 -17.62 -11.93 2.68
CA ASP A 158 -17.18 -13.09 3.47
C ASP A 158 -17.73 -13.07 4.90
N GLY A 159 -18.17 -11.90 5.39
CA GLY A 159 -18.81 -11.72 6.69
C GLY A 159 -19.34 -10.30 6.94
N ASP A 160 -20.16 -10.16 7.99
CA ASP A 160 -20.77 -8.89 8.41
C ASP A 160 -19.73 -7.81 8.74
N ALA A 161 -18.56 -8.20 9.26
CA ALA A 161 -17.53 -7.26 9.69
C ALA A 161 -16.97 -6.48 8.49
N GLU A 162 -16.73 -7.15 7.37
CA GLU A 162 -16.25 -6.59 6.12
C GLU A 162 -17.31 -5.66 5.49
N LEU A 163 -18.57 -6.10 5.44
CA LEU A 163 -19.68 -5.28 4.96
C LEU A 163 -19.84 -4.01 5.81
N ILE A 164 -19.85 -4.14 7.14
CA ILE A 164 -19.94 -2.99 8.06
C ILE A 164 -18.76 -2.04 7.88
N HIS A 165 -17.56 -2.56 7.69
CA HIS A 165 -16.38 -1.75 7.43
C HIS A 165 -16.55 -0.95 6.14
N GLN A 166 -16.98 -1.58 5.05
CA GLN A 166 -17.21 -0.91 3.77
C GLN A 166 -18.26 0.20 3.89
N ILE A 167 -19.41 -0.08 4.51
CA ILE A 167 -20.46 0.92 4.73
C ILE A 167 -19.93 2.11 5.54
N THR A 168 -19.14 1.83 6.58
CA THR A 168 -18.53 2.86 7.42
C THR A 168 -17.55 3.74 6.63
N VAL A 169 -16.80 3.15 5.69
CA VAL A 169 -15.88 3.86 4.79
C VAL A 169 -16.65 4.70 3.77
N ASP A 170 -17.68 4.15 3.13
CA ASP A 170 -18.50 4.85 2.15
C ASP A 170 -19.16 6.09 2.75
N ILE A 171 -19.79 5.93 3.93
CA ILE A 171 -20.41 7.03 4.68
C ILE A 171 -19.37 8.10 5.06
N TRP A 172 -18.20 7.67 5.54
CA TRP A 172 -17.13 8.60 5.90
C TRP A 172 -16.65 9.40 4.69
N ASN A 173 -16.46 8.76 3.54
CA ASN A 173 -16.02 9.42 2.32
C ASN A 173 -17.04 10.47 1.84
N ILE A 174 -18.34 10.18 1.95
CA ILE A 174 -19.40 11.17 1.67
C ILE A 174 -19.24 12.39 2.58
N PHE A 175 -18.99 12.18 3.88
CA PHE A 175 -18.79 13.28 4.82
C PHE A 175 -17.49 14.06 4.59
N VAL A 176 -16.40 13.39 4.25
CA VAL A 176 -15.12 14.04 3.91
C VAL A 176 -15.27 14.89 2.66
N ALA A 177 -15.95 14.39 1.62
CA ALA A 177 -16.26 15.14 0.41
C ALA A 177 -17.11 16.40 0.71
N SER A 178 -17.96 16.35 1.75
CA SER A 178 -18.77 17.51 2.17
C SER A 178 -18.00 18.56 2.99
N LYS A 179 -16.86 18.21 3.61
CA LYS A 179 -16.04 19.09 4.46
C LYS A 179 -14.89 19.76 3.73
N SER A 180 -14.33 19.07 2.74
CA SER A 180 -13.13 19.50 2.02
C SER A 180 -13.19 18.99 0.59
N SER A 181 -13.27 19.89 -0.38
CA SER A 181 -13.15 19.57 -1.80
C SER A 181 -11.82 18.88 -2.13
N ASP A 182 -10.80 19.04 -1.28
CA ASP A 182 -9.43 18.56 -1.51
C ASP A 182 -9.22 17.07 -1.18
N LEU A 183 -10.15 16.42 -0.47
CA LEU A 183 -10.04 15.02 -0.04
C LEU A 183 -11.01 14.07 -0.76
N CYS A 184 -11.81 14.57 -1.71
CA CYS A 184 -12.67 13.74 -2.55
C CYS A 184 -11.81 12.91 -3.53
N GLY A 185 -12.14 11.62 -3.69
CA GLY A 185 -11.46 10.73 -4.64
C GLY A 185 -10.11 10.16 -4.18
N LEU A 186 -9.86 10.06 -2.87
CA LEU A 186 -8.72 9.33 -2.33
C LEU A 186 -8.99 7.82 -2.37
N VAL A 187 -8.07 7.06 -2.96
CA VAL A 187 -8.13 5.60 -3.09
C VAL A 187 -6.91 5.00 -2.40
N GLY A 188 -7.06 3.81 -1.79
CA GLY A 188 -5.95 3.06 -1.17
C GLY A 188 -5.47 3.56 0.20
N MET A 189 -6.22 4.45 0.85
CA MET A 189 -5.86 4.97 2.17
C MET A 189 -6.05 3.95 3.29
N ASP A 190 -6.97 2.99 3.15
CA ASP A 190 -7.32 2.02 4.20
C ASP A 190 -6.13 1.15 4.63
N ARG A 191 -5.35 0.66 3.65
CA ARG A 191 -4.13 -0.12 3.93
C ARG A 191 -3.14 0.70 4.75
N HIS A 192 -2.92 1.95 4.34
CA HIS A 192 -2.00 2.84 5.04
C HIS A 192 -2.50 3.21 6.44
N MET A 193 -3.80 3.44 6.60
CA MET A 193 -4.44 3.72 7.88
C MET A 193 -4.35 2.54 8.83
N LYS A 194 -4.56 1.31 8.35
CA LYS A 194 -4.43 0.09 9.16
C LYS A 194 -3.03 -0.07 9.75
N ALA A 195 -1.99 0.25 8.97
CA ALA A 195 -0.62 0.29 9.47
C ALA A 195 -0.40 1.46 10.45
N MET A 196 -0.91 2.64 10.13
CA MET A 196 -0.78 3.82 10.99
C MET A 196 -1.47 3.66 12.35
N TYR A 197 -2.64 3.02 12.44
CA TYR A 197 -3.29 2.77 13.73
C TYR A 197 -2.42 1.94 14.68
N ARG A 198 -1.64 0.98 14.15
CA ARG A 198 -0.70 0.18 14.95
C ARG A 198 0.48 1.02 15.46
N LEU A 199 0.96 1.97 14.64
CA LEU A 199 2.07 2.85 15.00
C LEU A 199 1.65 3.96 15.96
N LEU A 200 0.49 4.56 15.70
CA LEU A 200 -0.11 5.59 16.54
C LEU A 200 -0.48 5.04 17.91
N ASP A 201 -1.01 3.82 17.97
CA ASP A 201 -1.37 3.14 19.23
C ASP A 201 -2.15 4.08 20.18
N LEU A 202 -3.31 4.54 19.71
CA LEU A 202 -4.13 5.55 20.39
C LEU A 202 -4.68 5.06 21.76
N GLY A 203 -4.47 3.78 22.10
CA GLY A 203 -4.83 3.19 23.39
C GLY A 203 -3.80 3.46 24.49
N LEU A 204 -2.53 3.62 24.16
CA LEU A 204 -1.47 3.95 25.13
C LEU A 204 -1.44 5.45 25.42
N LYS A 205 -1.87 5.81 26.63
CA LYS A 205 -1.98 7.19 27.08
C LYS A 205 -0.75 7.69 27.85
N ASP A 206 0.30 6.88 28.00
CA ASP A 206 1.37 7.18 28.96
C ASP A 206 2.59 7.89 28.33
N GLU A 207 2.60 8.05 26.99
CA GLU A 207 3.77 8.60 26.27
C GLU A 207 3.39 9.55 25.13
N VAL A 208 4.38 10.38 24.74
CA VAL A 208 4.36 11.20 23.53
C VAL A 208 5.07 10.45 22.42
N ARG A 209 4.37 10.02 21.37
CA ARG A 209 4.99 9.32 20.24
C ARG A 209 5.28 10.25 19.07
N HIS A 210 6.45 10.08 18.47
CA HIS A 210 6.79 10.70 17.19
C HIS A 210 6.78 9.64 16.08
N ILE A 211 6.01 9.91 15.03
CA ILE A 211 5.89 9.09 13.82
C ILE A 211 6.43 9.87 12.62
N LYS A 212 7.38 9.29 11.91
CA LYS A 212 7.96 9.80 10.67
C LYS A 212 7.37 9.04 9.48
N ILE A 213 6.60 9.76 8.67
CA ILE A 213 6.05 9.27 7.39
C ILE A 213 7.01 9.67 6.28
N TRP A 214 7.49 8.71 5.50
CA TRP A 214 8.42 8.96 4.41
C TRP A 214 8.01 8.21 3.13
N GLY A 215 8.65 8.52 2.01
CA GLY A 215 8.34 7.93 0.71
C GLY A 215 8.78 8.82 -0.45
N SER A 216 8.76 8.26 -1.65
CA SER A 216 9.19 8.91 -2.90
C SER A 216 8.37 10.16 -3.25
N ARG A 217 8.92 11.02 -4.11
CA ARG A 217 8.20 12.22 -4.59
C ARG A 217 6.89 11.79 -5.26
N ASP A 218 5.82 12.55 -5.05
CA ASP A 218 4.50 12.34 -5.68
C ASP A 218 3.72 11.07 -5.30
N ILE A 219 4.19 10.31 -4.32
CA ILE A 219 3.49 9.14 -3.75
C ILE A 219 2.22 9.48 -2.98
N GLY A 220 1.94 10.76 -2.73
CA GLY A 220 0.74 11.20 -1.99
C GLY A 220 0.94 11.35 -0.48
N LYS A 221 2.16 11.58 0.01
CA LYS A 221 2.44 11.77 1.46
C LYS A 221 1.63 12.91 2.09
N THR A 222 1.50 14.04 1.38
CA THR A 222 0.78 15.20 1.90
C THR A 222 -0.72 14.90 1.98
N GLU A 223 -1.27 14.27 0.94
CA GLU A 223 -2.66 13.79 0.91
C GLU A 223 -2.92 12.77 2.01
N PHE A 224 -2.00 11.81 2.20
CA PHE A 224 -2.10 10.84 3.28
C PHE A 224 -2.03 11.49 4.65
N ALA A 225 -1.12 12.44 4.88
CA ALA A 225 -1.04 13.16 6.15
C ALA A 225 -2.27 14.02 6.42
N LYS A 226 -2.87 14.64 5.40
CA LYS A 226 -4.16 15.34 5.53
C LYS A 226 -5.28 14.38 5.89
N TYR A 227 -5.40 13.26 5.17
CA TYR A 227 -6.40 12.22 5.44
C TYR A 227 -6.26 11.68 6.87
N LEU A 228 -5.03 11.30 7.25
CA LEU A 228 -4.69 10.83 8.58
C LEU A 228 -5.08 11.87 9.64
N TYR A 229 -4.69 13.13 9.46
CA TYR A 229 -5.02 14.21 10.39
C TYR A 229 -6.53 14.33 10.62
N GLU A 230 -7.32 14.38 9.55
CA GLU A 230 -8.78 14.44 9.63
C GLU A 230 -9.39 13.20 10.30
N GLU A 231 -8.83 12.01 10.05
CA GLU A 231 -9.30 10.78 10.66
C GLU A 231 -9.02 10.75 12.17
N ILE A 232 -7.85 11.18 12.64
CA ILE A 232 -7.46 10.96 14.05
C ILE A 232 -7.62 12.18 14.96
N LEU A 233 -7.85 13.39 14.43
CA LEU A 233 -7.86 14.64 15.23
C LEU A 233 -8.88 14.62 16.39
N HIS A 234 -9.99 13.91 16.23
CA HIS A 234 -11.05 13.81 17.25
C HIS A 234 -10.59 13.07 18.52
N ASN A 235 -9.47 12.36 18.46
CA ASN A 235 -8.88 11.69 19.61
C ASN A 235 -8.02 12.60 20.49
N PHE A 236 -7.82 13.87 20.09
CA PHE A 236 -6.92 14.81 20.74
C PHE A 236 -7.64 16.08 21.18
N ASP A 237 -7.22 16.64 22.32
CA ASP A 237 -7.87 17.81 22.92
C ASP A 237 -7.40 19.10 22.22
N THR A 238 -6.21 19.08 21.64
CA THR A 238 -5.66 20.15 20.81
C THR A 238 -4.91 19.55 19.63
N HIS A 239 -5.12 20.09 18.43
CA HIS A 239 -4.49 19.58 17.22
C HIS A 239 -4.07 20.71 16.28
N VAL A 240 -2.98 20.51 15.53
CA VAL A 240 -2.52 21.44 14.51
C VAL A 240 -1.80 20.70 13.39
N MET A 241 -2.14 21.02 12.15
CA MET A 241 -1.40 20.61 10.96
C MET A 241 -0.74 21.83 10.33
N LEU A 242 0.57 21.74 10.09
CA LEU A 242 1.39 22.81 9.54
C LEU A 242 2.26 22.29 8.40
N LYS A 243 2.51 23.14 7.40
CA LYS A 243 3.52 22.89 6.38
C LYS A 243 4.87 23.41 6.88
N ALA A 244 5.89 22.56 6.90
CA ALA A 244 7.22 22.92 7.37
C ALA A 244 7.87 23.95 6.43
N PRO A 245 8.59 24.96 6.96
CA PRO A 245 9.31 25.94 6.14
C PRO A 245 10.47 25.27 5.39
N GLN A 246 10.66 25.60 4.10
CA GLN A 246 11.68 24.97 3.26
C GLN A 246 13.11 25.51 3.47
N ARG A 247 13.25 26.73 3.99
CA ARG A 247 14.52 27.35 4.41
C ARG A 247 14.30 27.96 5.79
N ILE A 248 15.19 27.66 6.72
CA ILE A 248 15.12 28.20 8.08
C ILE A 248 16.51 28.71 8.43
N SER A 249 16.66 30.03 8.49
CA SER A 249 17.82 30.65 9.14
C SER A 249 17.72 30.43 10.66
N ARG A 250 18.85 30.51 11.41
CA ARG A 250 18.83 30.43 12.90
C ARG A 250 17.85 31.43 13.55
N PHE A 251 17.56 32.56 12.88
CA PHE A 251 16.63 33.59 13.33
C PHE A 251 15.14 33.20 13.15
N GLU A 252 14.82 32.26 12.25
CA GLU A 252 13.45 31.79 11.99
C GLU A 252 13.04 30.59 12.86
N GLU A 253 13.99 29.91 13.52
CA GLU A 253 13.69 28.81 14.45
C GLU A 253 12.86 29.28 15.65
N VAL A 254 13.20 30.46 16.21
CA VAL A 254 12.44 31.10 17.29
C VAL A 254 11.02 31.43 16.83
N ARG A 255 10.87 31.96 15.61
CA ARG A 255 9.57 32.28 15.03
C ARG A 255 8.70 31.06 14.76
N LEU A 256 9.28 29.91 14.38
CA LEU A 256 8.51 28.69 14.16
C LEU A 256 7.99 28.13 15.49
N ALA A 257 8.82 28.10 16.53
CA ALA A 257 8.38 27.69 17.86
C ALA A 257 7.29 28.62 18.40
N GLU A 258 7.45 29.94 18.27
CA GLU A 258 6.42 30.94 18.61
C GLU A 258 5.16 30.78 17.75
N TYR A 259 5.28 30.51 16.46
CA TYR A 259 4.15 30.31 15.56
C TYR A 259 3.35 29.05 15.90
N VAL A 260 4.04 27.94 16.19
CA VAL A 260 3.42 26.70 16.69
C VAL A 260 2.75 26.99 18.03
N CYS A 261 3.42 27.65 18.98
CA CYS A 261 2.83 28.05 20.26
C CYS A 261 1.58 28.92 20.09
N LEU A 262 1.61 29.96 19.26
CA LEU A 262 0.47 30.83 18.98
C LEU A 262 -0.72 30.05 18.41
N ARG A 263 -0.47 29.10 17.50
CA ARG A 263 -1.52 28.23 16.93
C ARG A 263 -2.09 27.27 17.98
N LEU A 264 -1.23 26.72 18.85
CA LEU A 264 -1.63 25.85 19.95
C LEU A 264 -2.37 26.61 21.07
N GLU A 265 -1.98 27.83 21.41
CA GLU A 265 -2.66 28.70 22.38
C GLU A 265 -4.02 29.17 21.88
N LYS A 266 -4.11 29.49 20.58
CA LYS A 266 -5.40 29.77 19.93
C LYS A 266 -6.32 28.54 19.95
N ALA A 267 -5.77 27.33 19.82
CA ALA A 267 -6.54 26.10 19.94
C ALA A 267 -6.94 25.79 21.40
N ARG A 268 -6.08 26.05 22.38
CA ARG A 268 -6.38 25.93 23.83
C ARG A 268 -7.47 26.90 24.28
N THR A 269 -7.49 28.13 23.76
CA THR A 269 -8.51 29.12 24.12
C THR A 269 -9.91 28.77 23.61
N LEU A 270 -10.00 27.93 22.57
CA LEU A 270 -11.26 27.36 22.06
C LEU A 270 -11.72 26.13 22.87
N SER A 271 -10.81 25.38 23.50
CA SER A 271 -11.10 24.11 24.21
C SER A 271 -11.36 24.27 25.71
N LYS A 272 -11.87 25.43 26.19
CA LYS A 272 -12.10 25.72 27.62
C LYS A 272 -13.16 24.80 28.26
N THR A 273 -12.80 23.56 28.52
CA THR A 273 -13.50 22.65 29.44
C THR A 273 -12.46 21.82 30.20
N SER A 274 -12.51 21.96 31.53
CA SER A 274 -11.75 21.24 32.57
C SER A 274 -10.25 21.55 32.74
N LYS A 275 -9.93 22.05 33.94
CA LYS A 275 -8.62 21.95 34.61
C LYS A 275 -8.42 20.48 35.05
N ASP A 276 -7.15 20.06 35.17
CA ASP A 276 -6.64 18.84 35.83
C ASP A 276 -6.27 17.58 35.04
N THR A 277 -6.14 17.61 33.71
CA THR A 277 -5.34 16.57 33.01
C THR A 277 -4.46 17.19 31.93
N ALA A 278 -3.25 16.65 31.76
CA ALA A 278 -2.33 17.13 30.73
C ALA A 278 -2.95 16.91 29.34
N SER A 279 -3.23 17.99 28.60
CA SER A 279 -3.93 17.92 27.32
C SER A 279 -3.18 17.07 26.30
N ARG A 280 -3.92 16.25 25.54
CA ARG A 280 -3.38 15.43 24.46
C ARG A 280 -3.28 16.23 23.17
N PHE A 281 -2.08 16.27 22.60
CA PHE A 281 -1.76 17.05 21.41
C PHE A 281 -1.61 16.16 20.18
N LEU A 282 -2.12 16.62 19.04
CA LEU A 282 -1.76 16.11 17.71
C LEU A 282 -1.04 17.20 16.91
N LEU A 283 0.24 16.99 16.62
CA LEU A 283 1.04 17.89 15.79
C LEU A 283 1.43 17.19 14.49
N VAL A 284 0.96 17.70 13.35
CA VAL A 284 1.34 17.21 12.01
C VAL A 284 2.19 18.25 11.30
N LEU A 285 3.43 17.90 10.97
CA LEU A 285 4.37 18.72 10.21
C LEU A 285 4.59 18.11 8.82
N ASP A 286 4.00 18.74 7.80
CA ASP A 286 4.07 18.28 6.43
C ASP A 286 5.29 18.85 5.69
N ASN A 287 5.97 18.02 4.91
CA ASN A 287 7.11 18.33 4.05
C ASN A 287 8.33 18.90 4.81
N VAL A 288 8.72 18.20 5.88
CA VAL A 288 9.92 18.50 6.67
C VAL A 288 11.19 18.24 5.84
N ASN A 289 12.06 19.25 5.78
CA ASN A 289 13.35 19.19 5.08
C ASN A 289 14.41 18.42 5.89
N GLU A 290 15.42 17.91 5.20
CA GLU A 290 16.49 17.03 5.74
C GLU A 290 17.31 17.67 6.87
N SER A 291 17.46 19.00 6.84
CA SER A 291 18.20 19.76 7.86
C SER A 291 17.34 20.21 9.06
N PHE A 292 16.04 19.91 9.05
CA PHE A 292 15.11 20.32 10.10
C PHE A 292 14.77 19.14 11.00
N ASP A 293 15.31 19.17 12.21
CA ASP A 293 14.98 18.25 13.30
C ASP A 293 13.83 18.84 14.14
N PRO A 294 12.59 18.35 14.00
CA PRO A 294 11.44 18.90 14.69
C PRO A 294 11.51 18.69 16.20
N ILE A 295 12.05 17.55 16.66
CA ILE A 295 12.13 17.25 18.09
C ILE A 295 13.07 18.24 18.76
N ARG A 296 14.28 18.42 18.22
CA ARG A 296 15.26 19.33 18.81
C ARG A 296 14.81 20.78 18.73
N LYS A 297 14.25 21.20 17.60
CA LYS A 297 13.86 22.61 17.38
C LYS A 297 12.57 23.00 18.09
N LEU A 298 11.65 22.06 18.31
CA LEU A 298 10.40 22.28 19.04
C LEU A 298 10.42 21.68 20.45
N ALA A 299 11.59 21.36 21.00
CA ALA A 299 11.74 20.70 22.31
C ALA A 299 10.97 21.42 23.42
N ARG A 300 11.01 22.76 23.45
CA ARG A 300 10.26 23.60 24.41
C ARG A 300 8.73 23.48 24.28
N VAL A 301 8.24 23.24 23.07
CA VAL A 301 6.81 23.07 22.79
C VAL A 301 6.39 21.65 23.12
N ILE A 302 7.17 20.67 22.68
CA ILE A 302 6.94 19.24 22.89
C ILE A 302 7.00 18.89 24.38
N SER A 303 7.84 19.55 25.18
CA SER A 303 7.88 19.35 26.64
C SER A 303 6.57 19.75 27.35
N SER A 304 5.68 20.50 26.69
CA SER A 304 4.36 20.84 27.21
C SER A 304 3.26 19.85 26.84
N PHE A 305 3.59 18.81 26.05
CA PHE A 305 2.60 17.84 25.57
C PHE A 305 2.31 16.81 26.66
N GLY A 306 1.02 16.58 26.93
CA GLY A 306 0.59 15.58 27.89
C GLY A 306 0.80 14.15 27.39
N PRO A 307 0.82 13.17 28.30
CA PRO A 307 0.82 11.75 27.95
C PRO A 307 -0.32 11.41 26.97
N GLY A 308 -0.03 10.59 25.94
CA GLY A 308 -0.98 10.25 24.88
C GLY A 308 -0.91 11.19 23.65
N SER A 309 -0.04 12.20 23.64
CA SER A 309 0.15 13.08 22.49
C SER A 309 0.87 12.38 21.32
N ARG A 310 0.62 12.84 20.08
CA ARG A 310 1.23 12.33 18.85
C ARG A 310 1.83 13.45 18.00
N ILE A 311 3.03 13.21 17.51
CA ILE A 311 3.74 14.07 16.57
C ILE A 311 3.91 13.28 15.29
N ILE A 312 3.50 13.83 14.15
CA ILE A 312 3.62 13.20 12.83
C ILE A 312 4.41 14.13 11.93
N THR A 313 5.42 13.62 11.25
CA THR A 313 6.25 14.40 10.32
C THR A 313 6.32 13.71 8.97
N THR A 314 5.98 14.39 7.87
CA THR A 314 6.20 13.83 6.53
C THR A 314 7.53 14.32 5.94
N THR A 315 8.28 13.43 5.29
CA THR A 315 9.54 13.79 4.61
C THR A 315 9.79 12.92 3.38
N ARG A 316 10.79 13.27 2.56
CA ARG A 316 11.16 12.53 1.34
C ARG A 316 12.28 11.51 1.55
N ASN A 317 13.02 11.58 2.66
CA ASN A 317 14.24 10.81 2.84
C ASN A 317 14.26 10.07 4.19
N LEU A 318 14.83 8.86 4.19
CA LEU A 318 14.91 7.98 5.35
C LEU A 318 15.99 8.42 6.35
N GLN A 319 16.92 9.32 5.95
CA GLN A 319 18.08 9.74 6.77
C GLN A 319 17.77 9.84 8.28
N PHE A 320 18.61 9.17 9.07
CA PHE A 320 18.50 9.08 10.51
C PHE A 320 18.80 10.43 11.14
N SER A 321 17.83 11.04 11.83
CA SER A 321 18.19 12.08 12.80
C SER A 321 18.87 11.41 13.97
N SER A 322 19.99 11.97 14.43
CA SER A 322 20.79 11.46 15.54
C SER A 322 20.14 11.67 16.91
N THR A 323 18.81 11.65 16.99
CA THR A 323 18.03 12.04 18.18
C THR A 323 17.36 10.86 18.85
N SER A 324 17.49 10.80 20.17
CA SER A 324 16.81 9.86 21.06
C SER A 324 15.58 10.53 21.70
N PRO A 325 14.41 9.85 21.79
CA PRO A 325 14.10 8.55 21.22
C PRO A 325 13.87 8.60 19.70
N LEU A 326 14.20 7.51 18.99
CA LEU A 326 14.01 7.42 17.54
C LEU A 326 12.52 7.42 17.18
N PRO A 327 12.09 8.17 16.14
CA PRO A 327 10.70 8.14 15.70
C PRO A 327 10.31 6.78 15.14
N PHE A 328 9.07 6.37 15.39
CA PHE A 328 8.44 5.28 14.65
C PHE A 328 8.37 5.65 13.17
N GLN A 329 8.64 4.70 12.28
CA GLN A 329 8.76 4.99 10.85
C GLN A 329 7.66 4.31 10.05
N TYR A 330 7.15 5.02 9.04
CA TYR A 330 6.17 4.50 8.12
C TYR A 330 6.50 4.95 6.69
N GLU A 331 6.69 3.98 5.80
CA GLU A 331 6.87 4.23 4.37
C GLU A 331 5.51 4.24 3.67
N VAL A 332 5.20 5.32 2.96
CA VAL A 332 4.03 5.39 2.07
C VAL A 332 4.38 4.66 0.77
N LEU A 333 3.72 3.53 0.56
CA LEU A 333 3.83 2.74 -0.67
C LEU A 333 2.87 3.27 -1.74
N GLY A 334 3.15 2.97 -3.00
CA GLY A 334 2.25 3.28 -4.11
C GLY A 334 0.96 2.48 -4.06
N LEU A 335 -0.03 2.91 -4.83
CA LEU A 335 -1.32 2.23 -4.93
C LEU A 335 -1.16 0.84 -5.55
N GLU A 336 -1.90 -0.14 -5.02
CA GLU A 336 -2.01 -1.44 -5.67
C GLU A 336 -2.71 -1.31 -7.02
N PHE A 337 -2.55 -2.29 -7.91
CA PHE A 337 -3.06 -2.18 -9.28
C PHE A 337 -4.57 -1.88 -9.35
N SER A 338 -5.37 -2.50 -8.49
CA SER A 338 -6.83 -2.26 -8.41
C SER A 338 -7.15 -0.83 -7.96
N GLU A 339 -6.46 -0.34 -6.92
CA GLU A 339 -6.60 1.01 -6.38
C GLU A 339 -6.13 2.07 -7.38
N ALA A 340 -5.01 1.80 -8.05
CA ALA A 340 -4.44 2.63 -9.08
C ALA A 340 -5.37 2.74 -10.30
N LEU A 341 -5.97 1.62 -10.70
CA LEU A 341 -6.98 1.58 -11.76
C LEU A 341 -8.22 2.39 -11.37
N GLN A 342 -8.71 2.22 -10.15
CA GLN A 342 -9.86 2.98 -9.66
C GLN A 342 -9.57 4.48 -9.64
N LEU A 343 -8.41 4.91 -9.12
CA LEU A 343 -8.01 6.31 -9.11
C LEU A 343 -7.86 6.88 -10.53
N PHE A 344 -7.24 6.13 -11.43
CA PHE A 344 -7.12 6.52 -12.83
C PHE A 344 -8.50 6.69 -13.48
N CYS A 345 -9.41 5.73 -13.28
CA CYS A 345 -10.76 5.75 -13.85
C CYS A 345 -11.60 6.91 -13.30
N LEU A 346 -11.46 7.26 -12.02
CA LEU A 346 -12.13 8.43 -11.45
C LEU A 346 -11.75 9.71 -12.21
N HIS A 347 -10.49 9.84 -12.62
CA HIS A 347 -10.01 11.02 -13.36
C HIS A 347 -10.22 10.93 -14.88
N ALA A 348 -10.30 9.72 -15.46
CA ALA A 348 -10.47 9.50 -16.89
C ALA A 348 -11.95 9.43 -17.32
N PHE A 349 -12.82 8.90 -16.46
CA PHE A 349 -14.21 8.53 -16.79
C PHE A 349 -15.24 9.04 -15.78
N GLU A 350 -14.82 9.66 -14.67
CA GLU A 350 -15.71 10.07 -13.57
C GLU A 350 -16.44 8.88 -12.89
N GLN A 351 -15.86 7.67 -13.00
CA GLN A 351 -16.35 6.44 -12.38
C GLN A 351 -15.20 5.55 -11.90
N THR A 352 -15.48 4.55 -11.06
CA THR A 352 -14.45 3.71 -10.40
C THR A 352 -13.85 2.60 -11.29
N HIS A 353 -14.35 2.45 -12.52
CA HIS A 353 -13.98 1.39 -13.44
C HIS A 353 -13.93 1.92 -14.87
N PRO A 354 -13.22 1.27 -15.81
CA PRO A 354 -13.18 1.71 -17.20
C PRO A 354 -14.52 1.50 -17.92
N PHE A 355 -14.80 2.32 -18.93
CA PHE A 355 -15.89 2.03 -19.87
C PHE A 355 -15.60 0.75 -20.67
N LEU A 356 -16.66 0.08 -21.12
CA LEU A 356 -16.56 -1.12 -21.96
C LEU A 356 -15.69 -0.83 -23.20
N GLY A 357 -14.63 -1.61 -23.40
CA GLY A 357 -13.67 -1.44 -24.49
C GLY A 357 -12.46 -0.55 -24.19
N PHE A 358 -12.40 0.10 -23.02
CA PHE A 358 -11.25 0.89 -22.54
C PHE A 358 -10.41 0.16 -21.47
N GLU A 359 -10.72 -1.10 -21.18
CA GLU A 359 -10.10 -1.86 -20.09
C GLU A 359 -8.59 -2.03 -20.30
N ASP A 360 -8.19 -2.45 -21.51
CA ASP A 360 -6.77 -2.66 -21.84
C ASP A 360 -5.97 -1.34 -21.82
N LEU A 361 -6.54 -0.28 -22.40
CA LEU A 361 -5.92 1.05 -22.43
C LEU A 361 -5.75 1.64 -21.03
N SER A 362 -6.76 1.46 -20.18
CA SER A 362 -6.70 1.89 -18.78
C SER A 362 -5.65 1.09 -18.02
N CYS A 363 -5.56 -0.22 -18.26
CA CYS A 363 -4.50 -1.06 -17.68
C CYS A 363 -3.09 -0.62 -18.13
N ARG A 364 -2.90 -0.25 -19.40
CA ARG A 364 -1.63 0.25 -19.94
C ARG A 364 -1.26 1.60 -19.32
N ALA A 365 -2.21 2.53 -19.24
CA ALA A 365 -2.02 3.83 -18.59
C ALA A 365 -1.62 3.68 -17.11
N VAL A 366 -2.28 2.78 -16.37
CA VAL A 366 -1.97 2.50 -14.96
C VAL A 366 -0.57 1.90 -14.80
N LYS A 367 -0.17 0.99 -15.70
CA LYS A 367 1.20 0.43 -15.69
C LYS A 367 2.26 1.49 -15.94
N LEU A 368 2.04 2.40 -16.90
CA LEU A 368 2.92 3.54 -17.16
C LEU A 368 3.03 4.47 -15.95
N ALA A 369 1.94 4.64 -15.20
CA ALA A 369 1.88 5.49 -14.02
C ALA A 369 2.56 4.88 -12.78
N GLY A 370 2.90 3.58 -12.78
CA GLY A 370 3.65 2.92 -11.71
C GLY A 370 2.96 2.88 -10.33
N GLY A 371 1.64 3.10 -10.27
CA GLY A 371 0.91 3.19 -8.99
C GLY A 371 1.09 4.53 -8.25
N PHE A 372 1.73 5.53 -8.85
CA PHE A 372 1.88 6.86 -8.26
C PHE A 372 0.59 7.69 -8.42
N PRO A 373 -0.06 8.14 -7.33
CA PRO A 373 -1.33 8.86 -7.40
C PRO A 373 -1.30 10.08 -8.33
N LEU A 374 -0.26 10.92 -8.26
CA LEU A 374 -0.18 12.13 -9.08
C LEU A 374 -0.07 11.82 -10.58
N SER A 375 0.70 10.79 -10.94
CA SER A 375 0.86 10.32 -12.32
C SER A 375 -0.45 9.76 -12.86
N LEU A 376 -1.16 8.98 -12.04
CA LEU A 376 -2.48 8.43 -12.37
C LEU A 376 -3.51 9.54 -12.61
N LYS A 377 -3.57 10.55 -11.73
CA LYS A 377 -4.47 11.71 -11.89
C LYS A 377 -4.18 12.47 -13.18
N ARG A 378 -2.91 12.76 -13.45
CA ARG A 378 -2.50 13.49 -14.67
C ARG A 378 -2.82 12.71 -15.93
N LEU A 379 -2.50 11.42 -15.98
CA LEU A 379 -2.82 10.58 -17.13
C LEU A 379 -4.34 10.45 -17.29
N GLY A 380 -5.09 10.20 -16.22
CA GLY A 380 -6.55 10.14 -16.26
C GLY A 380 -7.15 11.41 -16.83
N SER A 381 -6.79 12.58 -16.30
CA SER A 381 -7.24 13.87 -16.83
C SER A 381 -6.79 14.15 -18.26
N ARG A 382 -5.61 13.65 -18.68
CA ARG A 382 -5.12 13.80 -20.06
C ARG A 382 -5.99 13.03 -21.06
N PHE A 383 -6.51 11.90 -20.62
CA PHE A 383 -7.30 10.97 -21.41
C PHE A 383 -8.81 11.20 -21.34
N SER A 384 -9.27 11.94 -20.32
CA SER A 384 -10.67 12.30 -20.15
C SER A 384 -11.27 12.96 -21.39
N GLY A 385 -12.46 12.51 -21.78
CA GLY A 385 -13.21 12.99 -22.95
C GLY A 385 -12.66 12.57 -24.32
N ARG A 386 -11.57 11.79 -24.41
CA ARG A 386 -10.98 11.36 -25.68
C ARG A 386 -11.51 10.02 -26.19
N LYS A 387 -11.45 9.84 -27.51
CA LYS A 387 -11.82 8.58 -28.19
C LYS A 387 -10.72 7.52 -28.05
N LYS A 388 -11.11 6.26 -28.21
CA LYS A 388 -10.24 5.08 -28.08
C LYS A 388 -8.98 5.15 -28.95
N ASP A 389 -9.11 5.58 -30.20
CA ASP A 389 -7.98 5.65 -31.14
C ASP A 389 -6.95 6.73 -30.72
N GLU A 390 -7.41 7.83 -30.11
CA GLU A 390 -6.52 8.86 -29.57
C GLU A 390 -5.75 8.35 -28.35
N TRP A 391 -6.38 7.55 -27.49
CA TRP A 391 -5.70 6.90 -26.37
C TRP A 391 -4.60 5.97 -26.86
N GLU A 392 -4.89 5.15 -27.87
CA GLU A 392 -3.90 4.25 -28.47
C GLU A 392 -2.66 5.00 -28.97
N VAL A 393 -2.86 6.09 -29.74
CA VAL A 393 -1.74 6.90 -30.27
C VAL A 393 -0.92 7.53 -29.14
N ILE A 394 -1.58 8.09 -28.14
CA ILE A 394 -0.90 8.77 -27.01
C ILE A 394 -0.16 7.75 -26.14
N LEU A 395 -0.77 6.61 -25.80
CA LEU A 395 -0.16 5.56 -25.00
C LEU A 395 1.01 4.93 -25.75
N PHE A 396 0.86 4.65 -27.05
CA PHE A 396 1.94 4.17 -27.89
C PHE A 396 3.12 5.16 -27.94
N GLY A 397 2.84 6.46 -27.96
CA GLY A 397 3.87 7.51 -27.85
C GLY A 397 4.67 7.44 -26.55
N TYR A 398 3.99 7.28 -25.41
CA TYR A 398 4.63 7.13 -24.10
C TYR A 398 5.40 5.80 -23.95
N GLU A 399 4.87 4.71 -24.51
CA GLU A 399 5.51 3.39 -24.51
C GLU A 399 6.77 3.37 -25.39
N ARG A 400 6.80 4.14 -26.48
CA ARG A 400 7.98 4.24 -27.34
C ARG A 400 9.08 5.13 -26.75
N SER A 401 8.72 6.21 -26.05
CA SER A 401 9.70 7.11 -25.41
C SER A 401 10.34 6.49 -24.17
N THR A 402 9.64 5.61 -23.46
CA THR A 402 10.19 4.83 -22.32
C THR A 402 11.14 3.71 -22.75
N VAL A 403 11.07 3.26 -24.00
CA VAL A 403 11.90 2.17 -24.57
C VAL A 403 13.21 2.68 -25.19
N ASN A 404 13.28 3.95 -25.64
CA ASN A 404 14.41 4.47 -26.43
C ASN A 404 15.47 5.28 -25.66
N GLY A 405 15.39 5.39 -24.33
CA GLY A 405 16.47 5.97 -23.51
C GLY A 405 16.85 7.45 -23.75
N VAL A 406 16.13 8.20 -24.59
CA VAL A 406 16.41 9.63 -24.84
C VAL A 406 15.33 10.50 -24.19
N ILE A 407 15.73 11.24 -23.14
CA ILE A 407 15.04 12.45 -22.71
C ILE A 407 15.94 13.63 -23.09
N ASN A 408 15.52 14.38 -24.11
CA ASN A 408 15.47 15.84 -24.01
C ASN A 408 14.33 16.34 -24.92
N PRO A 409 13.37 17.08 -24.36
CA PRO A 409 13.17 18.41 -24.92
C PRO A 409 12.83 19.44 -23.84
N GLU A 410 13.68 20.44 -23.73
CA GLU A 410 13.23 21.77 -23.33
C GLU A 410 12.12 22.25 -24.27
N LYS A 411 10.87 22.17 -23.81
CA LYS A 411 10.01 23.35 -23.65
C LYS A 411 8.77 22.99 -22.83
N ASN A 412 8.71 23.66 -21.68
CA ASN A 412 7.60 23.81 -20.73
C ASN A 412 7.46 22.73 -19.64
N SER A 413 8.28 22.94 -18.60
CA SER A 413 8.08 22.56 -17.19
C SER A 413 7.56 21.15 -16.91
N LEU A 414 8.45 20.17 -17.07
CA LEU A 414 8.27 18.79 -16.62
C LEU A 414 9.61 18.26 -16.09
N ASP A 415 10.07 18.82 -14.97
CA ASP A 415 11.16 18.22 -14.20
C ASP A 415 10.60 17.10 -13.32
N GLY A 416 10.97 15.86 -13.65
CA GLY A 416 10.78 14.71 -12.78
C GLY A 416 10.46 13.40 -13.51
N LEU A 417 11.37 12.94 -14.36
CA LEU A 417 11.47 11.53 -14.77
C LEU A 417 12.70 10.92 -14.08
N TYR A 418 12.44 10.23 -12.99
CA TYR A 418 13.14 9.02 -12.54
C TYR A 418 11.96 8.11 -12.12
N GLU A 419 11.78 6.86 -12.54
CA GLU A 419 12.74 5.78 -12.40
C GLU A 419 12.06 4.47 -12.91
N TYR A 420 12.27 4.08 -14.19
CA TYR A 420 11.91 2.72 -14.68
C TYR A 420 12.94 1.67 -14.19
N SER A 421 14.11 2.15 -13.72
CA SER A 421 15.14 1.38 -13.02
C SER A 421 14.69 0.91 -11.64
N SER A 422 13.83 1.66 -10.94
CA SER A 422 13.33 1.30 -9.60
C SER A 422 12.40 0.09 -9.63
N ILE A 423 11.66 -0.15 -10.72
CA ILE A 423 10.78 -1.33 -10.82
C ILE A 423 11.61 -2.62 -10.93
N MET A 424 12.78 -2.56 -11.60
CA MET A 424 13.72 -3.68 -11.65
C MET A 424 14.42 -3.90 -10.30
N GLU A 425 14.72 -2.83 -9.55
CA GLU A 425 15.30 -2.94 -8.22
C GLU A 425 14.29 -3.36 -7.14
N THR A 426 13.02 -2.92 -7.21
CA THR A 426 11.98 -3.23 -6.21
C THR A 426 11.61 -4.71 -6.18
N PHE A 427 11.76 -5.44 -7.30
CA PHE A 427 11.63 -6.90 -7.32
C PHE A 427 12.91 -7.65 -6.88
N SER A 428 14.04 -6.94 -6.78
CA SER A 428 15.31 -7.46 -6.24
C SER A 428 15.44 -7.21 -4.73
N SER A 429 14.85 -6.12 -4.22
CA SER A 429 15.11 -5.59 -2.87
C SER A 429 13.97 -5.74 -1.85
N GLN A 430 12.90 -6.50 -2.11
CA GLN A 430 11.99 -6.87 -1.03
C GLN A 430 12.67 -7.87 -0.07
N PRO A 431 12.81 -7.55 1.23
CA PRO A 431 13.07 -8.58 2.21
C PRO A 431 11.81 -9.43 2.27
N ILE A 432 11.93 -10.71 1.92
CA ILE A 432 10.91 -11.70 2.19
C ILE A 432 10.76 -11.76 3.71
N SER A 433 9.79 -11.03 4.26
CA SER A 433 9.41 -11.16 5.66
C SER A 433 8.89 -12.58 5.85
N SER A 434 9.73 -13.41 6.46
CA SER A 434 9.40 -14.60 7.25
C SER A 434 8.03 -15.20 6.97
N THR A 435 7.86 -15.78 5.79
CA THR A 435 7.01 -16.95 5.65
C THR A 435 7.96 -18.04 5.23
N THR A 436 8.23 -18.97 6.13
CA THR A 436 9.05 -20.17 5.92
C THR A 436 8.47 -21.00 4.77
N ARG A 437 8.73 -20.60 3.52
CA ARG A 437 8.72 -21.52 2.39
C ARG A 437 10.03 -22.26 2.43
N SER A 438 9.97 -23.57 2.62
CA SER A 438 11.13 -24.45 2.58
C SER A 438 11.93 -24.19 1.31
N PHE A 439 13.21 -23.86 1.45
CA PHE A 439 14.17 -23.71 0.34
C PHE A 439 14.34 -25.00 -0.50
N GLU A 440 13.72 -26.10 -0.07
CA GLU A 440 13.53 -27.32 -0.85
C GLU A 440 12.70 -27.12 -2.14
N ASP A 441 11.92 -26.03 -2.22
CA ASP A 441 11.06 -25.74 -3.38
C ASP A 441 11.73 -24.90 -4.49
N LEU A 442 13.00 -24.51 -4.34
CA LEU A 442 13.70 -23.73 -5.37
C LEU A 442 14.14 -24.61 -6.56
N VAL A 443 13.39 -24.50 -7.65
CA VAL A 443 13.61 -25.27 -8.89
C VAL A 443 15.04 -25.10 -9.42
N GLY A 444 15.74 -26.23 -9.59
CA GLY A 444 17.05 -26.29 -10.24
C GLY A 444 18.26 -25.86 -9.39
N MET A 445 18.06 -25.43 -8.14
CA MET A 445 19.16 -24.93 -7.30
C MET A 445 20.06 -26.04 -6.72
N ASN A 446 19.54 -27.24 -6.46
CA ASN A 446 20.35 -28.34 -5.89
C ASN A 446 21.56 -28.72 -6.75
N HIS A 447 21.38 -28.91 -8.06
CA HIS A 447 22.48 -29.25 -8.97
C HIS A 447 23.50 -28.11 -9.09
N ARG A 448 23.03 -26.85 -9.14
CA ARG A 448 23.90 -25.67 -9.18
C ARG A 448 24.72 -25.55 -7.90
N MET A 449 24.09 -25.82 -6.76
CA MET A 449 24.76 -25.82 -5.46
C MET A 449 25.81 -26.93 -5.38
N GLN A 450 25.53 -28.14 -5.85
CA GLN A 450 26.51 -29.22 -5.89
C GLN A 450 27.76 -28.83 -6.70
N ALA A 451 27.55 -28.24 -7.88
CA ALA A 451 28.65 -27.76 -8.72
C ALA A 451 29.43 -26.60 -8.06
N LEU A 452 28.72 -25.66 -7.42
CA LEU A 452 29.33 -24.55 -6.69
C LEU A 452 30.11 -25.04 -5.46
N SER A 453 29.58 -26.00 -4.70
CA SER A 453 30.26 -26.63 -3.56
C SER A 453 31.55 -27.33 -3.96
N ALA A 454 31.58 -28.00 -5.12
CA ALA A 454 32.79 -28.60 -5.66
C ALA A 454 33.84 -27.53 -5.98
N LEU A 455 33.43 -26.41 -6.59
CA LEU A 455 34.34 -25.30 -6.89
C LEU A 455 34.83 -24.59 -5.62
N LEU A 456 33.99 -24.51 -4.59
CA LEU A 456 34.36 -23.95 -3.29
C LEU A 456 35.30 -24.88 -2.50
N GLU A 457 35.37 -26.18 -2.77
CA GLU A 457 36.14 -27.17 -1.97
C GLU A 457 35.94 -26.97 -0.46
N LEU A 458 34.71 -27.12 0.04
CA LEU A 458 34.36 -26.79 1.43
C LEU A 458 35.18 -27.58 2.49
N GLU A 459 35.78 -28.70 2.11
CA GLU A 459 36.58 -29.57 2.98
C GLU A 459 38.10 -29.23 2.99
N SER A 460 38.55 -28.29 2.14
CA SER A 460 39.98 -27.96 1.97
C SER A 460 40.39 -26.73 2.79
N ASP A 461 41.36 -26.85 3.69
CA ASP A 461 41.87 -25.72 4.49
C ASP A 461 43.16 -25.11 3.96
N LYS A 462 43.49 -25.33 2.68
CA LYS A 462 44.79 -24.95 2.10
C LYS A 462 44.89 -23.48 1.71
N GLU A 463 43.78 -22.85 1.34
CA GLU A 463 43.76 -21.46 0.84
C GLU A 463 42.50 -20.71 1.26
N VAL A 464 42.54 -19.38 1.15
CA VAL A 464 41.34 -18.55 1.05
C VAL A 464 40.88 -18.59 -0.40
N ARG A 465 39.66 -19.07 -0.65
CA ARG A 465 39.15 -19.24 -2.01
C ARG A 465 38.11 -18.18 -2.34
N VAL A 466 38.37 -17.41 -3.40
CA VAL A 466 37.44 -16.43 -3.98
C VAL A 466 36.81 -17.02 -5.24
N VAL A 467 35.49 -17.14 -5.26
CA VAL A 467 34.71 -17.64 -6.40
C VAL A 467 33.82 -16.53 -6.95
N GLY A 468 34.00 -16.21 -8.23
CA GLY A 468 33.15 -15.28 -8.97
C GLY A 468 31.99 -15.99 -9.65
N ILE A 469 30.75 -15.67 -9.26
CA ILE A 469 29.54 -16.15 -9.92
C ILE A 469 29.11 -15.11 -10.96
N TRP A 470 28.98 -15.51 -12.23
CA TRP A 470 28.58 -14.59 -13.28
C TRP A 470 27.44 -15.12 -14.16
N GLY A 471 26.90 -14.25 -14.99
CA GLY A 471 25.81 -14.55 -15.91
C GLY A 471 24.91 -13.34 -16.16
N THR A 472 24.01 -13.47 -17.12
CA THR A 472 23.12 -12.38 -17.56
C THR A 472 22.10 -11.94 -16.48
N GLY A 473 21.46 -10.80 -16.69
CA GLY A 473 20.41 -10.29 -15.80
C GLY A 473 19.25 -11.28 -15.65
N GLY A 474 18.71 -11.44 -14.44
CA GLY A 474 17.55 -12.31 -14.21
C GLY A 474 17.80 -13.83 -14.24
N ILE A 475 19.06 -14.27 -14.44
CA ILE A 475 19.46 -15.69 -14.51
C ILE A 475 19.44 -16.42 -13.15
N GLY A 476 19.40 -15.68 -12.05
CA GLY A 476 19.34 -16.20 -10.69
C GLY A 476 20.65 -16.24 -9.89
N LYS A 477 21.62 -15.36 -10.19
CA LYS A 477 22.90 -15.26 -9.44
C LYS A 477 22.68 -14.97 -7.94
N THR A 478 21.96 -13.90 -7.61
CA THR A 478 21.59 -13.54 -6.23
C THR A 478 20.79 -14.65 -5.53
N THR A 479 19.96 -15.38 -6.28
CA THR A 479 19.23 -16.51 -5.71
C THR A 479 20.16 -17.68 -5.39
N LEU A 480 21.16 -17.97 -6.25
CA LEU A 480 22.15 -19.01 -6.01
C LEU A 480 23.10 -18.64 -4.85
N SER A 481 23.55 -17.38 -4.77
CA SER A 481 24.42 -16.89 -3.70
C SER A 481 23.70 -16.96 -2.35
N ARG A 482 22.44 -16.51 -2.28
CA ARG A 482 21.61 -16.64 -1.06
C ARG A 482 21.36 -18.10 -0.67
N TYR A 483 21.06 -18.95 -1.64
CA TYR A 483 20.90 -20.38 -1.40
C TYR A 483 22.17 -21.05 -0.86
N ALA A 484 23.34 -20.66 -1.40
CA ALA A 484 24.63 -21.12 -0.92
C ALA A 484 24.87 -20.69 0.52
N TYR A 485 24.59 -19.42 0.85
CA TYR A 485 24.72 -18.88 2.20
C TYR A 485 23.96 -19.73 3.23
N GLU A 486 22.69 -19.99 2.98
CA GLU A 486 21.85 -20.76 3.92
C GLU A 486 22.31 -22.22 4.05
N ARG A 487 22.82 -22.82 2.97
CA ARG A 487 23.31 -24.19 2.94
C ARG A 487 24.63 -24.38 3.69
N ILE A 488 25.56 -23.42 3.59
CA ILE A 488 26.95 -23.64 4.01
C ILE A 488 27.41 -22.70 5.13
N SER A 489 26.68 -21.63 5.46
CA SER A 489 27.08 -20.64 6.48
C SER A 489 27.44 -21.27 7.84
N GLN A 490 26.68 -22.28 8.27
CA GLN A 490 26.90 -22.98 9.54
C GLN A 490 28.22 -23.77 9.60
N GLN A 491 28.89 -24.00 8.47
CA GLN A 491 30.20 -24.65 8.43
C GLN A 491 31.35 -23.68 8.74
N PHE A 492 31.06 -22.37 8.87
CA PHE A 492 32.04 -21.32 9.10
C PHE A 492 31.80 -20.67 10.46
N HIS A 493 32.89 -20.30 11.14
CA HIS A 493 32.85 -19.65 12.45
C HIS A 493 32.21 -18.25 12.37
N THR A 494 32.38 -17.59 11.23
CA THR A 494 31.87 -16.25 10.97
C THR A 494 31.38 -16.20 9.54
N HIS A 495 30.21 -15.61 9.33
CA HIS A 495 29.64 -15.53 7.99
C HIS A 495 28.91 -14.20 7.79
N ALA A 496 29.01 -13.64 6.59
CA ALA A 496 28.35 -12.38 6.26
C ALA A 496 27.83 -12.41 4.81
N PHE A 497 26.60 -11.93 4.65
CA PHE A 497 26.00 -11.67 3.34
C PHE A 497 25.85 -10.16 3.14
N LEU A 498 26.60 -9.61 2.21
CA LEU A 498 26.55 -8.20 1.82
C LEU A 498 25.64 -8.08 0.60
N GLU A 499 24.37 -7.75 0.85
CA GLU A 499 23.40 -7.42 -0.19
C GLU A 499 23.78 -6.07 -0.80
N ASN A 500 23.77 -6.00 -2.14
CA ASN A 500 24.02 -4.80 -2.92
C ASN A 500 25.31 -4.06 -2.52
N ALA A 501 26.43 -4.47 -3.11
CA ALA A 501 27.75 -3.92 -2.83
C ALA A 501 27.88 -2.42 -3.18
N GLN A 502 26.93 -1.89 -3.95
CA GLN A 502 26.84 -0.50 -4.44
C GLN A 502 26.07 0.47 -3.51
N GLU A 503 25.49 0.00 -2.39
CA GLU A 503 24.72 0.90 -1.49
C GLU A 503 25.55 2.12 -1.03
N SER A 504 25.02 3.30 -1.34
CA SER A 504 25.65 4.62 -1.14
C SER A 504 25.59 5.11 0.31
N SER A 505 25.75 4.20 1.28
CA SER A 505 26.05 4.57 2.65
C SER A 505 27.48 5.09 2.70
N SER A 506 27.74 6.14 3.46
CA SER A 506 29.08 6.71 3.69
C SER A 506 30.09 5.78 4.39
N SER A 507 29.78 4.48 4.55
CA SER A 507 30.58 3.44 5.20
C SER A 507 31.16 2.47 4.17
N CYS A 508 32.48 2.25 4.19
CA CYS A 508 33.18 1.32 3.28
C CYS A 508 32.69 -0.14 3.43
N LEU A 509 32.95 -1.00 2.44
CA LEU A 509 32.54 -2.42 2.51
C LEU A 509 33.11 -3.14 3.75
N GLU A 510 34.29 -2.71 4.20
CA GLU A 510 34.94 -3.22 5.40
C GLU A 510 34.04 -3.01 6.63
N GLU A 511 33.52 -1.81 6.87
CA GLU A 511 32.59 -1.52 7.98
C GLU A 511 31.29 -2.33 7.87
N ARG A 512 30.75 -2.52 6.66
CA ARG A 512 29.54 -3.32 6.42
C ARG A 512 29.79 -4.81 6.70
N PHE A 513 30.93 -5.35 6.27
CA PHE A 513 31.36 -6.70 6.60
C PHE A 513 31.49 -6.89 8.11
N LEU A 514 32.23 -5.98 8.76
CA LEU A 514 32.52 -6.06 10.19
C LEU A 514 31.26 -5.94 11.05
N SER A 515 30.33 -5.04 10.70
CA SER A 515 29.05 -4.89 11.41
C SER A 515 28.16 -6.13 11.32
N LYS A 516 28.18 -6.85 10.19
CA LYS A 516 27.40 -8.09 10.01
C LYS A 516 28.11 -9.32 10.59
N ALA A 517 29.43 -9.39 10.47
CA ALA A 517 30.24 -10.52 10.93
C ALA A 517 30.40 -10.58 12.46
N ILE A 518 30.50 -9.43 13.13
CA ILE A 518 30.87 -9.32 14.56
C ILE A 518 29.67 -8.86 15.43
N GLN A 519 28.44 -8.99 14.93
CA GLN A 519 27.20 -8.48 15.53
C GLN A 519 26.96 -8.86 17.01
N ARG A 520 27.63 -9.90 17.52
CA ARG A 520 27.57 -10.37 18.93
C ARG A 520 28.65 -9.81 19.86
N GLU A 521 29.78 -9.28 19.36
CA GLU A 521 30.93 -8.85 20.18
C GLU A 521 31.22 -7.33 20.05
N ALA A 522 30.60 -6.62 19.09
CA ALA A 522 30.94 -5.23 18.72
C ALA A 522 30.23 -4.10 19.51
N LEU A 523 29.57 -4.40 20.63
CA LEU A 523 28.88 -3.38 21.44
C LEU A 523 29.85 -2.39 22.13
N ALA A 524 31.16 -2.70 22.16
CA ALA A 524 32.17 -1.93 22.90
C ALA A 524 33.05 -0.97 22.08
N VAL A 525 33.08 -1.02 20.73
CA VAL A 525 34.18 -0.41 19.93
C VAL A 525 33.75 0.77 19.05
N ARG A 526 32.63 1.44 19.36
CA ARG A 526 32.09 2.47 18.44
C ARG A 526 32.79 3.84 18.40
N ASN A 527 33.87 4.07 19.15
CA ASN A 527 34.48 5.42 19.28
C ASN A 527 36.02 5.45 19.18
N SER A 528 36.64 4.83 18.16
CA SER A 528 38.07 5.04 17.90
C SER A 528 38.41 5.04 16.41
N LYS A 529 39.39 5.88 16.02
CA LYS A 529 39.95 5.96 14.67
C LYS A 529 40.82 4.72 14.30
N ASP A 530 41.09 3.84 15.26
CA ASP A 530 41.94 2.63 15.11
C ASP A 530 41.13 1.33 14.91
N CYS A 531 39.87 1.45 14.45
CA CYS A 531 38.92 0.35 14.29
C CYS A 531 39.41 -0.84 13.43
N PRO A 532 40.10 -0.63 12.27
CA PRO A 532 40.46 -1.72 11.37
C PRO A 532 41.48 -2.72 11.93
N GLU A 533 42.48 -2.27 12.70
CA GLU A 533 43.54 -3.15 13.24
C GLU A 533 43.03 -4.02 14.40
N ILE A 534 42.27 -3.41 15.31
CA ILE A 534 41.62 -4.11 16.43
C ILE A 534 40.61 -5.13 15.88
N MET A 535 39.83 -4.77 14.86
CA MET A 535 38.87 -5.69 14.25
C MET A 535 39.52 -6.77 13.39
N LYS A 536 40.65 -6.48 12.73
CA LYS A 536 41.46 -7.50 12.04
C LYS A 536 41.90 -8.60 13.00
N SER A 537 42.27 -8.24 14.24
CA SER A 537 42.63 -9.21 15.29
C SER A 537 41.46 -10.08 15.77
N LEU A 538 40.20 -9.61 15.63
CA LEU A 538 39.00 -10.36 16.03
C LEU A 538 38.58 -11.43 15.01
N ILE A 539 38.97 -11.25 13.74
CA ILE A 539 38.69 -12.18 12.64
C ILE A 539 39.91 -13.06 12.32
N GLN A 540 41.12 -12.60 12.66
CA GLN A 540 42.32 -13.43 12.65
C GLN A 540 42.04 -14.73 13.43
N HIS A 541 42.28 -15.86 12.77
CA HIS A 541 42.05 -17.23 13.27
C HIS A 541 40.62 -17.81 13.16
N ARG A 542 39.63 -17.09 12.61
CA ARG A 542 38.29 -17.65 12.37
C ARG A 542 38.08 -17.95 10.87
N LYS A 543 37.58 -19.15 10.53
CA LYS A 543 37.16 -19.44 9.13
C LYS A 543 35.93 -18.61 8.78
N VAL A 544 36.00 -17.85 7.69
CA VAL A 544 34.96 -16.92 7.28
C VAL A 544 34.27 -17.37 5.98
N LEU A 545 32.94 -17.24 5.93
CA LEU A 545 32.17 -17.20 4.68
C LEU A 545 31.72 -15.76 4.39
N LEU A 546 32.21 -15.18 3.30
CA LEU A 546 31.79 -13.86 2.84
C LEU A 546 31.07 -13.99 1.49
N ILE A 547 29.86 -13.44 1.38
CA ILE A 547 29.17 -13.29 0.10
C ILE A 547 28.96 -11.81 -0.18
N VAL A 548 29.36 -11.37 -1.37
CA VAL A 548 29.21 -9.99 -1.85
C VAL A 548 28.38 -10.02 -3.13
N ASP A 549 27.16 -9.51 -3.03
CA ASP A 549 26.17 -9.54 -4.11
C ASP A 549 26.19 -8.26 -4.97
N ASP A 550 26.00 -8.44 -6.27
CA ASP A 550 25.99 -7.43 -7.34
C ASP A 550 27.21 -6.49 -7.36
N VAL A 551 28.39 -7.05 -7.68
CA VAL A 551 29.62 -6.28 -7.94
C VAL A 551 29.77 -6.00 -9.42
N ASP A 552 29.93 -4.74 -9.77
CA ASP A 552 29.96 -4.20 -11.13
C ASP A 552 31.12 -3.21 -11.38
N ASN A 553 31.94 -2.91 -10.36
CA ASN A 553 33.06 -1.98 -10.48
C ASN A 553 34.33 -2.49 -9.77
N VAL A 554 35.50 -2.05 -10.28
CA VAL A 554 36.81 -2.51 -9.83
C VAL A 554 37.12 -2.09 -8.38
N LYS A 555 36.69 -0.89 -7.96
CA LYS A 555 36.97 -0.36 -6.62
C LYS A 555 36.32 -1.24 -5.53
N THR A 556 35.08 -1.64 -5.74
CA THR A 556 34.35 -2.54 -4.85
C THR A 556 35.04 -3.90 -4.78
N LEU A 557 35.54 -4.42 -5.90
CA LEU A 557 36.26 -5.69 -5.92
C LEU A 557 37.64 -5.60 -5.25
N GLU A 558 38.35 -4.47 -5.38
CA GLU A 558 39.57 -4.18 -4.63
C GLU A 558 39.32 -4.16 -3.12
N GLU A 559 38.21 -3.58 -2.66
CA GLU A 559 37.81 -3.63 -1.24
C GLU A 559 37.53 -5.07 -0.78
N VAL A 560 36.91 -5.91 -1.61
CA VAL A 560 36.75 -7.34 -1.32
C VAL A 560 38.13 -8.01 -1.17
N PHE A 561 39.08 -7.71 -2.06
CA PHE A 561 40.43 -8.26 -1.95
C PHE A 561 41.17 -7.78 -0.68
N LYS A 562 40.98 -6.53 -0.25
CA LYS A 562 41.48 -6.06 1.05
C LYS A 562 40.93 -6.88 2.20
N ILE A 563 39.62 -7.14 2.23
CA ILE A 563 38.99 -8.00 3.25
C ILE A 563 39.57 -9.42 3.17
N THR A 564 39.75 -9.97 1.96
CA THR A 564 40.31 -11.33 1.79
C THR A 564 41.71 -11.48 2.37
N SER A 565 42.51 -10.39 2.40
CA SER A 565 43.85 -10.38 3.00
C SER A 565 43.85 -10.57 4.52
N TRP A 566 42.69 -10.41 5.18
CA TRP A 566 42.51 -10.62 6.61
C TRP A 566 42.07 -12.05 6.95
N LEU A 567 41.69 -12.84 5.95
CA LEU A 567 41.09 -14.16 6.12
C LEU A 567 42.15 -15.25 6.23
N VAL A 568 41.84 -16.31 6.99
CA VAL A 568 42.70 -17.48 7.14
C VAL A 568 42.37 -18.57 6.11
N PRO A 569 43.34 -19.43 5.75
CA PRO A 569 43.08 -20.62 4.93
C PRO A 569 41.88 -21.44 5.43
N GLY A 570 41.06 -21.93 4.49
CA GLY A 570 39.75 -22.52 4.79
C GLY A 570 38.58 -21.53 4.71
N SER A 571 38.85 -20.22 4.61
CA SER A 571 37.80 -19.20 4.37
C SER A 571 37.34 -19.19 2.90
N ARG A 572 36.08 -18.80 2.68
CA ARG A 572 35.43 -18.76 1.36
C ARG A 572 34.80 -17.41 1.09
N VAL A 573 35.05 -16.88 -0.10
CA VAL A 573 34.47 -15.63 -0.57
C VAL A 573 33.73 -15.88 -1.88
N ILE A 574 32.48 -15.47 -1.96
CA ILE A 574 31.66 -15.54 -3.17
C ILE A 574 31.34 -14.12 -3.60
N VAL A 575 31.65 -13.80 -4.86
CA VAL A 575 31.31 -12.52 -5.47
C VAL A 575 30.36 -12.77 -6.62
N THR A 576 29.23 -12.07 -6.70
CA THR A 576 28.38 -12.15 -7.90
C THR A 576 28.61 -10.94 -8.80
N ALA A 577 28.78 -11.14 -10.10
CA ALA A 577 28.92 -10.08 -11.09
C ALA A 577 28.13 -10.39 -12.37
N ARG A 578 27.95 -9.41 -13.25
CA ARG A 578 27.29 -9.62 -14.55
C ARG A 578 28.26 -10.04 -15.66
N ASP A 579 29.48 -9.53 -15.60
CA ASP A 579 30.51 -9.71 -16.63
C ASP A 579 31.64 -10.63 -16.13
N GLU A 580 31.98 -11.62 -16.95
CA GLU A 580 33.11 -12.54 -16.72
C GLU A 580 34.45 -11.84 -16.86
N SER A 581 34.58 -10.98 -17.87
CA SER A 581 35.85 -10.32 -18.22
C SER A 581 36.31 -9.43 -17.06
N PHE A 582 35.34 -8.77 -16.42
CA PHE A 582 35.53 -8.00 -15.21
C PHE A 582 36.15 -8.82 -14.06
N LEU A 583 35.63 -10.01 -13.78
CA LEU A 583 36.13 -10.87 -12.69
C LEU A 583 37.55 -11.37 -12.98
N LEU A 584 37.81 -11.80 -14.23
CA LEU A 584 39.13 -12.29 -14.65
C LEU A 584 40.19 -11.18 -14.59
N ALA A 585 39.88 -10.01 -15.15
CA ALA A 585 40.81 -8.88 -15.20
C ALA A 585 41.22 -8.39 -13.80
N SER A 586 40.36 -8.56 -12.81
CA SER A 586 40.62 -8.19 -11.42
C SER A 586 41.27 -9.31 -10.58
N GLY A 587 41.58 -10.48 -11.17
CA GLY A 587 42.34 -11.54 -10.52
C GLY A 587 41.51 -12.60 -9.79
N VAL A 588 40.20 -12.69 -10.05
CA VAL A 588 39.37 -13.79 -9.51
C VAL A 588 39.70 -15.07 -10.29
N LYS A 589 40.35 -16.02 -9.62
CA LYS A 589 40.85 -17.27 -10.23
C LYS A 589 39.76 -18.29 -10.55
N TYR A 590 38.73 -18.39 -9.72
CA TYR A 590 37.68 -19.40 -9.84
C TYR A 590 36.37 -18.76 -10.25
N ILE A 591 35.82 -19.18 -11.39
CA ILE A 591 34.62 -18.58 -11.97
C ILE A 591 33.54 -19.63 -12.16
N PHE A 592 32.30 -19.26 -11.82
CA PHE A 592 31.11 -20.08 -11.97
C PHE A 592 30.07 -19.37 -12.84
N GLU A 593 29.85 -19.88 -14.05
CA GLU A 593 28.79 -19.39 -14.94
C GLU A 593 27.42 -19.96 -14.51
N VAL A 594 26.47 -19.07 -14.24
CA VAL A 594 25.08 -19.47 -14.03
C VAL A 594 24.39 -19.61 -15.38
N LYS A 595 24.17 -20.84 -15.82
CA LYS A 595 23.41 -21.14 -17.05
C LYS A 595 21.90 -20.99 -16.86
N GLY A 596 21.17 -20.96 -17.97
CA GLY A 596 19.70 -21.01 -17.97
C GLY A 596 19.14 -22.24 -17.26
N LEU A 597 17.85 -22.21 -16.92
CA LEU A 597 17.16 -23.40 -16.43
C LEU A 597 17.09 -24.45 -17.53
N ARG A 598 17.18 -25.73 -17.16
CA ARG A 598 16.83 -26.80 -18.10
C ARG A 598 15.36 -26.71 -18.47
N PHE A 599 14.97 -27.32 -19.59
CA PHE A 599 13.60 -27.25 -20.10
C PHE A 599 12.56 -27.79 -19.08
N ASP A 600 12.86 -28.91 -18.42
CA ASP A 600 12.03 -29.48 -17.34
C ASP A 600 11.86 -28.51 -16.16
N GLN A 601 12.96 -27.88 -15.75
CA GLN A 601 12.99 -26.91 -14.66
C GLN A 601 12.26 -25.61 -15.02
N ALA A 602 12.42 -25.13 -16.25
CA ALA A 602 11.75 -23.95 -16.75
C ALA A 602 10.23 -24.16 -16.79
N LEU A 603 9.75 -25.33 -17.22
CA LEU A 603 8.33 -25.69 -17.18
C LEU A 603 7.80 -25.71 -15.75
N GLN A 604 8.50 -26.41 -14.85
CA GLN A 604 8.11 -26.49 -13.44
C GLN A 604 7.99 -25.10 -12.81
N LEU A 605 8.99 -24.24 -13.02
CA LEU A 605 8.96 -22.87 -12.51
C LEU A 605 7.83 -22.08 -13.17
N PHE A 606 7.68 -22.14 -14.49
CA PHE A 606 6.63 -21.41 -15.19
C PHE A 606 5.23 -21.82 -14.72
N TYR A 607 4.96 -23.11 -14.49
CA TYR A 607 3.67 -23.59 -14.00
C TYR A 607 3.34 -23.11 -12.59
N GLN A 608 4.34 -23.02 -11.71
CA GLN A 608 4.18 -22.46 -10.38
C GLN A 608 3.64 -21.03 -10.42
N PHE A 609 4.01 -20.24 -11.44
CA PHE A 609 3.56 -18.85 -11.57
C PHE A 609 2.31 -18.71 -12.44
N ALA A 610 2.22 -19.46 -13.54
CA ALA A 610 1.11 -19.41 -14.50
C ALA A 610 -0.16 -20.17 -14.09
N PHE A 611 -0.04 -21.19 -13.23
CA PHE A 611 -1.16 -22.05 -12.83
C PHE A 611 -1.27 -22.27 -11.31
N LYS A 612 -0.22 -21.95 -10.54
CA LYS A 612 -0.10 -22.28 -9.10
C LYS A 612 -0.20 -23.80 -8.83
N GLN A 613 0.21 -24.61 -9.81
CA GLN A 613 0.13 -26.07 -9.79
C GLN A 613 1.38 -26.69 -10.43
N LYS A 614 1.61 -28.00 -10.20
CA LYS A 614 2.77 -28.73 -10.77
C LYS A 614 2.61 -29.08 -12.25
N SER A 615 1.40 -29.01 -12.80
CA SER A 615 1.11 -29.32 -14.19
C SER A 615 0.06 -28.36 -14.77
N PRO A 616 0.15 -28.02 -16.06
CA PRO A 616 -0.82 -27.15 -16.71
C PRO A 616 -2.07 -27.96 -17.12
N PRO A 617 -3.22 -27.30 -17.29
CA PRO A 617 -4.34 -27.90 -18.01
C PRO A 617 -3.93 -28.31 -19.43
N VAL A 618 -4.53 -29.38 -19.97
CA VAL A 618 -4.13 -30.00 -21.26
C VAL A 618 -4.04 -28.98 -22.39
N ARG A 619 -5.03 -28.06 -22.48
CA ARG A 619 -5.11 -27.02 -23.51
C ARG A 619 -3.95 -26.00 -23.46
N PHE A 620 -3.35 -25.78 -22.29
CA PHE A 620 -2.25 -24.84 -22.13
C PHE A 620 -0.85 -25.48 -22.26
N ARG A 621 -0.76 -26.79 -22.51
CA ARG A 621 0.54 -27.49 -22.61
C ARG A 621 1.40 -26.92 -23.74
N GLN A 622 0.85 -26.83 -24.95
CA GLN A 622 1.57 -26.33 -26.13
C GLN A 622 1.92 -24.85 -25.98
N LEU A 623 0.97 -24.05 -25.47
CA LEU A 623 1.19 -22.63 -25.19
C LEU A 623 2.28 -22.39 -24.14
N SER A 624 2.35 -23.22 -23.10
CA SER A 624 3.39 -23.10 -22.08
C SER A 624 4.78 -23.44 -22.63
N VAL A 625 4.87 -24.47 -23.47
CA VAL A 625 6.12 -24.81 -24.17
C VAL A 625 6.56 -23.66 -25.09
N ARG A 626 5.61 -23.08 -25.84
CA ARG A 626 5.84 -21.93 -26.72
C ARG A 626 6.29 -20.71 -25.93
N ALA A 627 5.63 -20.39 -24.80
CA ALA A 627 5.98 -19.30 -23.90
C ALA A 627 7.43 -19.40 -23.42
N ILE A 628 7.86 -20.58 -22.95
CA ILE A 628 9.22 -20.78 -22.43
C ILE A 628 10.27 -20.62 -23.53
N LYS A 629 10.00 -21.11 -24.74
CA LYS A 629 10.91 -20.95 -25.89
C LYS A 629 11.08 -19.47 -26.26
N LEU A 630 10.02 -18.68 -26.19
CA LEU A 630 10.03 -17.26 -26.55
C LEU A 630 10.66 -16.37 -25.48
N VAL A 631 10.35 -16.64 -24.21
CA VAL A 631 10.86 -15.88 -23.06
C VAL A 631 12.29 -16.27 -22.69
N GLY A 632 12.73 -17.43 -23.16
CA GLY A 632 14.02 -18.01 -22.83
C GLY A 632 14.01 -18.68 -21.45
N PHE A 633 15.13 -19.33 -21.16
CA PHE A 633 15.31 -20.16 -19.97
C PHE A 633 15.73 -19.35 -18.71
N LEU A 634 15.30 -18.09 -18.63
CA LEU A 634 15.67 -17.16 -17.56
C LEU A 634 14.63 -17.20 -16.43
N PRO A 635 15.00 -17.57 -15.18
CA PRO A 635 14.06 -17.68 -14.08
C PRO A 635 13.18 -16.45 -13.87
N LEU A 636 13.74 -15.25 -13.90
CA LEU A 636 12.97 -14.02 -13.68
C LEU A 636 11.95 -13.79 -14.81
N ALA A 637 12.36 -13.94 -16.06
CA ALA A 637 11.49 -13.75 -17.21
C ALA A 637 10.33 -14.76 -17.22
N LEU A 638 10.60 -16.01 -16.82
CA LEU A 638 9.60 -17.06 -16.65
C LEU A 638 8.61 -16.74 -15.53
N LYS A 639 9.07 -16.24 -14.38
CA LYS A 639 8.21 -15.82 -13.27
C LYS A 639 7.29 -14.67 -13.67
N VAL A 640 7.85 -13.66 -14.34
CA VAL A 640 7.11 -12.48 -14.83
C VAL A 640 6.05 -12.91 -15.84
N THR A 641 6.46 -13.66 -16.87
CA THR A 641 5.54 -14.09 -17.93
C THR A 641 4.46 -15.03 -17.39
N GLY A 642 4.83 -16.00 -16.55
CA GLY A 642 3.86 -16.88 -15.91
C GLY A 642 2.86 -16.11 -15.07
N SER A 643 3.30 -15.15 -14.27
CA SER A 643 2.41 -14.31 -13.47
C SER A 643 1.49 -13.43 -14.32
N MET A 644 1.99 -12.90 -15.43
CA MET A 644 1.21 -12.10 -16.38
C MET A 644 0.09 -12.91 -17.03
N LEU A 645 0.35 -14.19 -17.32
CA LEU A 645 -0.56 -15.11 -17.98
C LEU A 645 -1.51 -15.84 -17.02
N TYR A 646 -1.31 -15.71 -15.71
CA TYR A 646 -2.11 -16.35 -14.66
C TYR A 646 -3.59 -15.95 -14.74
N ARG A 647 -4.48 -16.96 -14.68
CA ARG A 647 -5.96 -16.82 -14.80
C ARG A 647 -6.45 -16.16 -16.10
N LYS A 648 -5.60 -16.04 -17.12
CA LYS A 648 -5.99 -15.52 -18.45
C LYS A 648 -6.50 -16.63 -19.35
N LYS A 649 -7.38 -16.28 -20.29
CA LYS A 649 -7.94 -17.20 -21.30
C LYS A 649 -6.91 -17.53 -22.38
N GLU A 650 -7.13 -18.65 -23.08
CA GLU A 650 -6.24 -19.15 -24.14
C GLU A 650 -5.97 -18.14 -25.26
N SER A 651 -7.01 -17.39 -25.68
CA SER A 651 -6.88 -16.33 -26.69
C SER A 651 -5.91 -15.23 -26.27
N TYR A 652 -5.88 -14.88 -24.98
CA TYR A 652 -4.95 -13.88 -24.46
C TYR A 652 -3.51 -14.40 -24.46
N TRP A 653 -3.32 -15.68 -24.14
CA TRP A 653 -2.00 -16.31 -24.25
C TRP A 653 -1.50 -16.27 -25.70
N GLU A 654 -2.34 -16.65 -26.66
CA GLU A 654 -2.02 -16.59 -28.09
C GLU A 654 -1.58 -15.19 -28.53
N THR A 655 -2.34 -14.14 -28.18
CA THR A 655 -1.99 -12.76 -28.52
C THR A 655 -0.62 -12.34 -27.96
N ILE A 656 -0.35 -12.67 -26.70
CA ILE A 656 0.92 -12.31 -26.05
C ILE A 656 2.10 -13.06 -26.67
N LEU A 657 1.94 -14.36 -26.95
CA LEU A 657 3.02 -15.16 -27.54
C LEU A 657 3.30 -14.75 -28.98
N GLN A 658 2.27 -14.41 -29.76
CA GLN A 658 2.44 -13.86 -31.10
C GLN A 658 3.19 -12.51 -31.07
N CYS A 659 2.88 -11.64 -30.11
CA CYS A 659 3.61 -10.38 -29.91
C CYS A 659 5.10 -10.62 -29.60
N PHE A 660 5.44 -11.67 -28.84
CA PHE A 660 6.83 -12.03 -28.58
C PHE A 660 7.56 -12.54 -29.83
N GLU A 661 6.89 -13.32 -30.69
CA GLU A 661 7.44 -13.80 -31.96
C GLU A 661 7.74 -12.66 -32.93
N GLU A 662 6.82 -11.71 -33.05
CA GLU A 662 6.99 -10.54 -33.91
C GLU A 662 8.17 -9.66 -33.48
N LYS A 663 8.51 -9.64 -32.18
CA LYS A 663 9.67 -8.93 -31.65
C LYS A 663 10.98 -9.68 -31.90
N GLN A 664 11.01 -11.01 -31.75
CA GLN A 664 12.21 -11.80 -32.05
C GLN A 664 12.58 -11.77 -33.55
N ASN A 665 11.57 -11.79 -34.44
CA ASN A 665 11.80 -11.73 -35.89
C ASN A 665 12.31 -10.37 -36.39
N LYS A 666 12.22 -9.31 -35.58
CA LYS A 666 12.73 -7.96 -35.91
C LYS A 666 14.18 -7.74 -35.45
N GLY A 667 14.85 -8.77 -34.93
CA GLY A 667 16.31 -8.78 -34.75
C GLY A 667 16.85 -7.74 -33.76
N THR A 668 16.17 -7.53 -32.63
CA THR A 668 16.68 -6.64 -31.57
C THR A 668 16.68 -7.39 -30.24
N ILE A 669 17.85 -7.89 -29.84
CA ILE A 669 18.20 -8.24 -28.46
C ILE A 669 19.43 -7.42 -28.11
#